data_AF-A0A069QEH9-F1
#
_entry.id   AF-A0A069QEH9-F1
#
_cell.length_a   1.000
_cell.length_b   1.000
_cell.length_c   1.000
_cell.angle_alpha   90.00
_cell.angle_beta   90.00
_cell.angle_gamma   90.00
#
_symmetry.space_group_name_H-M   'P 1'
#
loop_
_entity.id
_entity.type
_entity.pdbx_description
1 polymer ?
#
loop_
_entity_poly.entity_id
_entity_poly.type
_entity_poly.pdbx_seq_one_letter_code
_entity_poly.pdbx_strand_id
1 'polypeptide(L)'
;MPIYINSHDTDQVLNGALNYCMLYRNEFVTPEHLLMALTNQDNFSIALDASGGDTLALMAQLDGVVGKMETMPADWHHVPDNSVLLSEVLSNAQKLAMMADVETLQVPHLVMGLINLENSDAAYLLNKQLGENATNFVAELVELYTNDARMSFFGGEEGEEEENEPWRSLVTCVNDTYKNHNPLIGREEELQRTIQVLCRKEKNNPLHVGEPGVGKTSLVYGLAAMIERGYVPQRLQGCRVYQMDMGTMLAGTQYRGDLEKRIKQVMDGLLEEGNTILYIDEIHNLVGAGRSGEGSMDASNMLKPYLEGGDVRFIGSTTYAEYNRYFAKSAGIVRRFQQIDVPEPTPEEAIKILNGLKGQYEKFHNVRYSPGVIEFAVRASAKYVNDRHLPDKAIDLIDEAGAYRQMHPLPTKRQKVDKALVADVLTKVCKVQAVALKDDGNEALLTLEKRMKEQIYGQNQAVELVTQAIQTAKAGLTEEGKPLAAMLFVGPTGVGKTEVARVLAHELGIELVRFDMSEYTEKHAVAKLIGSPAGYVGYEDGGLLTDAIRKTPNCVLLLDEIEKAHADIYNILLQVMDYARLTDNKGQKADFRNVVLIMTSNAGAQFASQANVGFASNVSRGEAMMVQVKKTFKPEFINRLSATVVFRDMDEAMAHLILKKKIKALQQQLAARNVELTLDAAAESHLLRLGFTPLYGAREMDRVIAAQLKPLLTREMLFGKLKKGGKAIVKTQGHEPPTPDDTNVQLVLEVPK
;
A
#
# COMPACT_ATOMS: atom_id res chain seq x y z
N MET A 1 18.48 -25.09 -21.53
CA MET A 1 19.19 -24.20 -20.58
C MET A 1 18.92 -22.78 -21.02
N PRO A 2 18.66 -21.82 -20.11
CA PRO A 2 18.56 -20.42 -20.51
C PRO A 2 19.85 -20.00 -21.22
N ILE A 3 19.72 -19.24 -22.31
CA ILE A 3 20.83 -18.70 -23.08
C ILE A 3 21.23 -17.40 -22.38
N TYR A 4 22.29 -17.44 -21.57
CA TYR A 4 22.87 -16.23 -20.97
C TYR A 4 23.57 -15.40 -22.03
N ILE A 5 23.45 -14.08 -21.92
CA ILE A 5 24.18 -13.13 -22.77
C ILE A 5 25.53 -12.85 -22.11
N ASN A 6 26.64 -13.09 -22.81
CA ASN A 6 27.95 -12.73 -22.30
C ASN A 6 28.10 -11.21 -22.21
N SER A 7 28.78 -10.72 -21.16
CA SER A 7 29.23 -9.32 -21.15
C SER A 7 30.31 -9.10 -22.22
N HIS A 8 30.53 -7.85 -22.62
CA HIS A 8 31.57 -7.51 -23.58
C HIS A 8 32.95 -8.04 -23.16
N ASP A 9 33.34 -7.85 -21.91
CA ASP A 9 34.62 -8.32 -21.37
C ASP A 9 34.69 -9.85 -21.33
N THR A 10 33.56 -10.51 -21.08
CA THR A 10 33.47 -11.97 -21.10
C THR A 10 33.71 -12.50 -22.51
N ASP A 11 33.10 -11.89 -23.52
CA ASP A 11 33.35 -12.24 -24.92
C ASP A 11 34.80 -11.95 -25.33
N GLN A 12 35.40 -10.84 -24.88
CA GLN A 12 36.80 -10.54 -25.13
C GLN A 12 37.73 -11.62 -24.53
N VAL A 13 37.49 -12.02 -23.28
CA VAL A 13 38.29 -13.03 -22.58
C VAL A 13 38.16 -14.40 -23.25
N LEU A 14 36.95 -14.83 -23.62
CA LEU A 14 36.75 -16.13 -24.28
C LEU A 14 37.39 -16.17 -25.67
N ASN A 15 37.27 -15.09 -26.45
CA ASN A 15 37.97 -14.97 -27.73
C ASN A 15 39.49 -14.91 -27.56
N GLY A 16 39.97 -14.22 -26.52
CA GLY A 16 41.39 -14.18 -26.15
C GLY A 16 41.94 -15.57 -25.84
N ALA A 17 41.20 -16.38 -25.08
CA ALA A 17 41.58 -17.74 -24.75
C ALA A 17 41.72 -18.63 -26.00
N LEU A 18 40.75 -18.51 -26.93
CA LEU A 18 40.80 -19.19 -28.22
C LEU A 18 42.01 -18.74 -29.06
N ASN A 19 42.29 -17.44 -29.11
CA ASN A 19 43.44 -16.89 -29.83
C ASN A 19 44.76 -17.40 -29.25
N TYR A 20 44.89 -17.47 -27.92
CA TYR A 20 46.07 -18.05 -27.29
C TYR A 20 46.21 -19.54 -27.65
N CYS A 21 45.13 -20.32 -27.59
CA CYS A 21 45.16 -21.72 -28.01
C CYS A 21 45.64 -21.90 -29.45
N MET A 22 45.16 -21.06 -30.37
CA MET A 22 45.62 -21.05 -31.77
C MET A 22 47.08 -20.61 -31.91
N LEU A 23 47.52 -19.63 -31.13
CA LEU A 23 48.90 -19.12 -31.14
C LEU A 23 49.92 -20.20 -30.73
N TYR A 24 49.65 -20.91 -29.63
CA TYR A 24 50.47 -22.02 -29.15
C TYR A 24 50.20 -23.34 -29.89
N ARG A 25 49.19 -23.37 -30.77
CA ARG A 25 48.74 -24.54 -31.53
C ARG A 25 48.38 -25.71 -30.62
N ASN A 26 47.70 -25.47 -29.51
CA ASN A 26 47.27 -26.55 -28.63
C ASN A 26 45.96 -27.20 -29.13
N GLU A 27 45.75 -28.47 -28.79
CA GLU A 27 44.59 -29.25 -29.27
C GLU A 27 43.25 -28.72 -28.76
N PHE A 28 43.21 -28.26 -27.50
CA PHE A 28 42.02 -27.79 -26.82
C PHE A 28 42.23 -26.42 -26.16
N VAL A 29 41.18 -25.61 -26.09
CA VAL A 29 41.16 -24.41 -25.25
C VAL A 29 41.01 -24.85 -23.80
N THR A 30 41.95 -24.45 -22.94
CA THR A 30 42.02 -24.88 -21.54
C THR A 30 41.82 -23.72 -20.55
N PRO A 31 41.59 -23.97 -19.25
CA PRO A 31 41.54 -22.91 -18.23
C PRO A 31 42.80 -22.04 -18.18
N GLU A 32 43.97 -22.59 -18.54
CA GLU A 32 45.24 -21.85 -18.57
C GLU A 32 45.21 -20.77 -19.66
N HIS A 33 44.65 -21.07 -20.83
CA HIS A 33 44.43 -20.09 -21.89
C HIS A 33 43.41 -19.02 -21.47
N LEU A 34 42.38 -19.43 -20.72
CA LEU A 34 41.39 -18.50 -20.16
C LEU A 34 42.03 -17.53 -19.16
N LEU A 35 42.84 -18.05 -18.24
CA LEU A 35 43.54 -17.23 -17.25
C LEU A 35 44.58 -16.31 -17.90
N MET A 36 45.24 -16.78 -18.97
CA MET A 36 46.16 -15.97 -19.77
C MET A 36 45.45 -14.82 -20.50
N ALA A 37 44.20 -15.03 -20.94
CA ALA A 37 43.38 -13.95 -21.49
C ALA A 37 42.89 -12.98 -20.41
N LEU A 38 42.58 -13.48 -19.21
CA LEU A 38 42.18 -12.65 -18.07
C LEU A 38 43.29 -11.71 -17.61
N THR A 39 44.56 -12.11 -17.67
CA THR A 39 45.70 -11.22 -17.31
C THR A 39 45.88 -10.02 -18.24
N ASN A 40 45.17 -9.97 -19.38
CA ASN A 40 45.15 -8.79 -20.25
C ASN A 40 43.98 -7.83 -19.96
N GLN A 41 43.08 -8.19 -19.06
CA GLN A 41 42.00 -7.31 -18.64
C GLN A 41 42.50 -6.38 -17.54
N ASP A 42 42.31 -5.07 -17.71
CA ASP A 42 42.79 -4.06 -16.77
C ASP A 42 42.18 -4.27 -15.38
N ASN A 43 40.86 -4.45 -15.30
CA ASN A 43 40.15 -4.70 -14.04
C ASN A 43 40.61 -5.99 -13.33
N PHE A 44 40.96 -7.03 -14.08
CA PHE A 44 41.49 -8.26 -13.50
C PHE A 44 42.90 -8.06 -12.92
N SER A 45 43.75 -7.36 -13.68
CA SER A 45 45.13 -7.06 -13.30
C SER A 45 45.19 -6.17 -12.05
N ILE A 46 44.35 -5.13 -12.01
CA ILE A 46 44.21 -4.24 -10.85
C ILE A 46 43.78 -5.03 -9.61
N ALA A 47 42.75 -5.89 -9.74
CA ALA A 47 42.29 -6.71 -8.61
C ALA A 47 43.38 -7.66 -8.11
N LEU A 48 44.12 -8.29 -9.02
CA LEU A 48 45.17 -9.26 -8.68
C LEU A 48 46.33 -8.57 -7.97
N ASP A 49 46.81 -7.44 -8.49
CA ASP A 49 47.91 -6.67 -7.92
C ASP A 49 47.52 -6.08 -6.55
N ALA A 50 46.28 -5.58 -6.41
CA ALA A 50 45.74 -5.08 -5.13
C ALA A 50 45.65 -6.18 -4.06
N SER A 51 45.48 -7.43 -4.48
CA SER A 51 45.42 -8.61 -3.60
C SER A 51 46.79 -9.21 -3.28
N GLY A 52 47.87 -8.57 -3.73
CA GLY A 52 49.25 -8.99 -3.49
C GLY A 52 49.79 -10.01 -4.49
N GLY A 53 49.05 -10.27 -5.59
CA GLY A 53 49.54 -11.06 -6.72
C GLY A 53 50.42 -10.23 -7.66
N ASP A 54 51.10 -10.90 -8.59
CA ASP A 54 51.86 -10.25 -9.66
C ASP A 54 51.35 -10.77 -11.01
N THR A 55 50.63 -9.91 -11.73
CA THR A 55 50.02 -10.21 -13.03
C THR A 55 51.06 -10.61 -14.08
N LEU A 56 52.22 -9.93 -14.13
CA LEU A 56 53.28 -10.22 -15.09
C LEU A 56 53.95 -11.57 -14.79
N ALA A 57 54.19 -11.86 -13.51
CA ALA A 57 54.74 -13.14 -13.09
C ALA A 57 53.76 -14.30 -13.37
N LEU A 58 52.46 -14.08 -13.16
CA LEU A 58 51.41 -15.06 -13.48
C LEU A 58 51.37 -15.37 -14.99
N MET A 59 51.40 -14.32 -15.82
CA MET A 59 51.44 -14.45 -17.28
C MET A 59 52.65 -15.25 -17.76
N ALA A 60 53.84 -14.98 -17.22
CA ALA A 60 55.06 -15.71 -17.56
C ALA A 60 55.01 -17.20 -17.12
N GLN A 61 54.36 -17.50 -15.99
CA GLN A 61 54.17 -18.88 -15.55
C GLN A 61 53.18 -19.63 -16.44
N LEU A 62 52.10 -18.98 -16.87
CA LEU A 62 51.10 -19.54 -17.78
C LEU A 62 51.67 -19.82 -19.17
N ASP A 63 52.48 -18.90 -19.73
CA ASP A 63 53.22 -19.10 -20.98
C ASP A 63 54.06 -20.40 -20.94
N GLY A 64 54.77 -20.64 -19.83
CA GLY A 64 55.55 -21.85 -19.62
C GLY A 64 54.74 -23.13 -19.44
N VAL A 65 53.47 -23.05 -19.02
CA VAL A 65 52.56 -24.20 -18.90
C VAL A 65 51.92 -24.51 -20.25
N VAL A 66 51.34 -23.51 -20.91
CA VAL A 66 50.70 -23.62 -22.22
C VAL A 66 51.72 -24.07 -23.29
N GLY A 67 52.94 -23.55 -23.27
CA GLY A 67 54.00 -23.94 -24.19
C GLY A 67 54.49 -25.39 -24.05
N LYS A 68 54.14 -26.10 -22.97
CA LYS A 68 54.46 -27.53 -22.77
C LYS A 68 53.31 -28.48 -23.15
N MET A 69 52.13 -27.94 -23.43
CA MET A 69 50.98 -28.73 -23.88
C MET A 69 51.25 -29.32 -25.26
N GLU A 70 50.52 -30.39 -25.61
CA GLU A 70 50.65 -30.99 -26.94
C GLU A 70 50.34 -29.97 -28.03
N THR A 71 51.19 -29.94 -29.06
CA THR A 71 51.10 -28.99 -30.16
C THR A 71 50.66 -29.70 -31.43
N MET A 72 49.66 -29.14 -32.09
CA MET A 72 49.09 -29.68 -33.31
C MET A 72 50.02 -29.41 -34.51
N PRO A 73 50.01 -30.31 -35.51
CA PRO A 73 50.73 -30.11 -36.76
C PRO A 73 50.38 -28.77 -37.45
N ALA A 74 51.33 -28.23 -38.21
CA ALA A 74 51.17 -26.91 -38.86
C ALA A 74 50.06 -26.84 -39.92
N ASP A 75 49.58 -28.00 -40.39
CA ASP A 75 48.52 -28.22 -41.36
C ASP A 75 47.15 -28.54 -40.72
N TRP A 76 47.02 -28.34 -39.40
CA TRP A 76 45.77 -28.51 -38.67
C TRP A 76 44.78 -27.36 -38.95
N HIS A 77 43.63 -27.67 -39.54
CA HIS A 77 42.63 -26.69 -39.98
C HIS A 77 41.32 -26.71 -39.17
N HIS A 78 41.28 -27.35 -38.01
CA HIS A 78 40.09 -27.41 -37.14
C HIS A 78 40.15 -26.32 -36.06
N VAL A 79 39.00 -25.70 -35.75
CA VAL A 79 38.87 -24.76 -34.62
C VAL A 79 38.98 -25.56 -33.32
N PRO A 80 39.89 -25.21 -32.38
CA PRO A 80 40.03 -25.95 -31.13
C PRO A 80 38.73 -26.02 -30.33
N ASP A 81 38.40 -27.19 -29.81
CA ASP A 81 37.27 -27.38 -28.90
C ASP A 81 37.68 -27.02 -27.46
N ASN A 82 36.69 -26.77 -26.60
CA ASN A 82 36.95 -26.55 -25.17
C ASN A 82 37.37 -27.87 -24.51
N SER A 83 38.37 -27.79 -23.62
CA SER A 83 38.71 -28.91 -22.75
C SER A 83 37.56 -29.23 -21.78
N VAL A 84 37.59 -30.41 -21.18
CA VAL A 84 36.61 -30.81 -20.16
C VAL A 84 36.63 -29.84 -18.97
N LEU A 85 37.82 -29.45 -18.52
CA LEU A 85 37.98 -28.50 -17.41
C LEU A 85 37.49 -27.09 -17.78
N LEU A 86 37.74 -26.61 -19.00
CA LEU A 86 37.19 -25.31 -19.43
C LEU A 86 35.67 -25.35 -19.53
N SER A 87 35.10 -26.43 -20.07
CA SER A 87 33.66 -26.64 -20.11
C SER A 87 33.04 -26.64 -18.70
N GLU A 88 33.75 -27.19 -17.72
CA GLU A 88 33.36 -27.15 -16.31
C GLU A 88 33.37 -25.73 -15.73
N VAL A 89 34.41 -24.91 -16.01
CA VAL A 89 34.45 -23.48 -15.63
C VAL A 89 33.22 -22.75 -16.14
N LEU A 90 32.91 -22.89 -17.44
CA LEU A 90 31.77 -22.21 -18.07
C LEU A 90 30.44 -22.64 -17.46
N SER A 91 30.27 -23.95 -17.23
CA SER A 91 29.08 -24.49 -16.55
C SER A 91 28.93 -23.96 -15.12
N ASN A 92 30.03 -23.90 -14.35
CA ASN A 92 30.00 -23.39 -12.98
C ASN A 92 29.74 -21.88 -12.94
N ALA A 93 30.35 -21.11 -13.85
CA ALA A 93 30.09 -19.69 -14.01
C ALA A 93 28.62 -19.40 -14.33
N GLN A 94 28.01 -20.18 -15.22
CA GLN A 94 26.57 -20.08 -15.52
C GLN A 94 25.68 -20.41 -14.32
N LYS A 95 26.03 -21.41 -13.51
CA LYS A 95 25.30 -21.72 -12.27
C LYS A 95 25.40 -20.57 -11.25
N LEU A 96 26.56 -19.92 -11.16
CA LEU A 96 26.73 -18.77 -10.28
C LEU A 96 25.87 -17.58 -10.74
N ALA A 97 25.84 -17.29 -12.05
CA ALA A 97 24.94 -16.27 -12.60
C ALA A 97 23.44 -16.60 -12.36
N MET A 98 23.06 -17.89 -12.50
CA MET A 98 21.71 -18.36 -12.14
C MET A 98 21.37 -18.10 -10.67
N MET A 99 22.29 -18.40 -9.75
CA MET A 99 22.06 -18.20 -8.32
C MET A 99 22.00 -16.72 -7.93
N ALA A 100 22.70 -15.86 -8.67
CA ALA A 100 22.69 -14.42 -8.49
C ALA A 100 21.48 -13.71 -9.16
N ASP A 101 20.62 -14.45 -9.88
CA ASP A 101 19.49 -13.93 -10.66
C ASP A 101 19.89 -12.86 -11.70
N VAL A 102 21.07 -13.03 -12.30
CA VAL A 102 21.64 -12.10 -13.30
C VAL A 102 21.56 -12.72 -14.69
N GLU A 103 20.96 -12.02 -15.67
CA GLU A 103 20.79 -12.49 -17.05
C GLU A 103 22.08 -12.41 -17.91
N THR A 104 23.15 -11.81 -17.38
CA THR A 104 24.43 -11.61 -18.05
C THR A 104 25.57 -12.40 -17.40
N LEU A 105 26.34 -13.12 -18.21
CA LEU A 105 27.55 -13.81 -17.74
C LEU A 105 28.72 -12.81 -17.75
N GLN A 106 29.29 -12.54 -16.57
CA GLN A 106 30.40 -11.60 -16.38
C GLN A 106 31.71 -12.31 -15.99
N VAL A 107 32.85 -11.62 -16.19
CA VAL A 107 34.20 -12.10 -15.84
C VAL A 107 34.33 -12.61 -14.40
N PRO A 108 33.77 -11.97 -13.35
CA PRO A 108 33.85 -12.52 -12.00
C PRO A 108 33.27 -13.94 -11.87
N HIS A 109 32.22 -14.26 -12.62
CA HIS A 109 31.65 -15.62 -12.65
C HIS A 109 32.62 -16.64 -13.25
N LEU A 110 33.34 -16.27 -14.31
CA LEU A 110 34.38 -17.13 -14.91
C LEU A 110 35.51 -17.39 -13.91
N VAL A 111 35.99 -16.35 -13.22
CA VAL A 111 37.08 -16.46 -12.25
C VAL A 111 36.68 -17.30 -11.04
N MET A 112 35.45 -17.11 -10.51
CA MET A 112 34.92 -17.94 -9.43
C MET A 112 34.71 -19.40 -9.86
N GLY A 113 34.35 -19.64 -11.12
CA GLY A 113 34.29 -20.97 -11.70
C GLY A 113 35.66 -21.64 -11.87
N LEU A 114 36.72 -20.85 -12.07
CA LEU A 114 38.09 -21.31 -12.26
C LEU A 114 38.83 -21.55 -10.94
N ILE A 115 38.69 -20.68 -9.95
CA ILE A 115 39.53 -20.66 -8.73
C ILE A 115 39.42 -21.94 -7.89
N ASN A 116 38.30 -22.66 -8.00
CA ASN A 116 38.01 -23.90 -7.27
C ASN A 116 38.15 -25.17 -8.13
N LEU A 117 38.71 -25.08 -9.34
CA LEU A 117 38.91 -26.27 -10.16
C LEU A 117 39.96 -27.21 -9.54
N GLU A 118 39.60 -28.48 -9.43
CA GLU A 118 40.54 -29.55 -9.09
C GLU A 118 41.36 -29.95 -10.33
N ASN A 119 42.65 -30.23 -10.14
CA ASN A 119 43.57 -30.67 -11.20
C ASN A 119 43.76 -29.66 -12.37
N SER A 120 43.66 -28.35 -12.11
CA SER A 120 43.98 -27.30 -13.08
C SER A 120 45.22 -26.52 -12.66
N ASP A 121 46.19 -26.40 -13.57
CA ASP A 121 47.37 -25.55 -13.38
C ASP A 121 46.96 -24.08 -13.28
N ALA A 122 45.93 -23.64 -14.01
CA ALA A 122 45.39 -22.29 -13.91
C ALA A 122 44.90 -21.96 -12.49
N ALA A 123 44.09 -22.85 -11.90
CA ALA A 123 43.60 -22.68 -10.53
C ALA A 123 44.74 -22.73 -9.50
N TYR A 124 45.70 -23.64 -9.68
CA TYR A 124 46.87 -23.74 -8.81
C TYR A 124 47.73 -22.47 -8.86
N LEU A 125 48.05 -21.95 -10.04
CA LEU A 125 48.87 -20.76 -10.23
C LEU A 125 48.17 -19.50 -9.70
N LEU A 126 46.87 -19.34 -9.95
CA LEU A 126 46.10 -18.22 -9.42
C LEU A 126 46.06 -18.26 -7.88
N ASN A 127 45.75 -19.40 -7.28
CA ASN A 127 45.73 -19.54 -5.81
C ASN A 127 47.12 -19.34 -5.19
N LYS A 128 48.19 -19.73 -5.89
CA LYS A 128 49.57 -19.50 -5.44
C LYS A 128 49.92 -18.00 -5.38
N GLN A 129 49.42 -17.20 -6.32
CA GLN A 129 49.58 -15.74 -6.30
C GLN A 129 48.77 -15.10 -5.16
N LEU A 130 47.56 -15.59 -4.93
CA LEU A 130 46.61 -15.00 -3.98
C LEU A 130 46.85 -15.41 -2.52
N GLY A 131 47.33 -16.62 -2.25
CA GLY A 131 47.51 -17.14 -0.90
C GLY A 131 46.21 -17.04 -0.07
N GLU A 132 46.29 -16.42 1.11
CA GLU A 132 45.13 -16.20 1.99
C GLU A 132 44.20 -15.07 1.50
N ASN A 133 44.61 -14.28 0.50
CA ASN A 133 43.86 -13.11 -0.01
C ASN A 133 42.84 -13.46 -1.09
N ALA A 134 42.60 -14.74 -1.41
CA ALA A 134 41.68 -15.15 -2.47
C ALA A 134 40.25 -14.58 -2.29
N THR A 135 39.77 -14.48 -1.06
CA THR A 135 38.45 -13.89 -0.75
C THR A 135 38.41 -12.39 -1.05
N ASN A 136 39.48 -11.66 -0.71
CA ASN A 136 39.58 -10.23 -0.97
C ASN A 136 39.68 -9.96 -2.47
N PHE A 137 40.43 -10.77 -3.20
CA PHE A 137 40.53 -10.71 -4.64
C PHE A 137 39.18 -10.87 -5.34
N VAL A 138 38.38 -11.87 -4.94
CA VAL A 138 37.05 -12.06 -5.53
C VAL A 138 36.14 -10.86 -5.22
N ALA A 139 36.20 -10.30 -4.01
CA ALA A 139 35.42 -9.13 -3.65
C ALA A 139 35.80 -7.89 -4.49
N GLU A 140 37.09 -7.60 -4.59
CA GLU A 140 37.63 -6.49 -5.40
C GLU A 140 37.27 -6.65 -6.88
N LEU A 141 37.41 -7.87 -7.41
CA LEU A 141 37.09 -8.19 -8.80
C LEU A 141 35.60 -7.96 -9.10
N VAL A 142 34.71 -8.35 -8.19
CA VAL A 142 33.27 -8.08 -8.35
C VAL A 142 33.00 -6.58 -8.34
N GLU A 143 33.64 -5.81 -7.46
CA GLU A 143 33.47 -4.37 -7.37
C GLU A 143 33.92 -3.63 -8.64
N LEU A 144 35.10 -3.95 -9.17
CA LEU A 144 35.63 -3.30 -10.37
C LEU A 144 34.74 -3.55 -11.59
N TYR A 145 34.34 -4.81 -11.84
CA TYR A 145 33.49 -5.14 -13.00
C TYR A 145 32.03 -4.67 -12.85
N THR A 146 31.53 -4.45 -11.62
CA THR A 146 30.20 -3.86 -11.42
C THR A 146 30.21 -2.34 -11.58
N ASN A 147 31.28 -1.66 -11.17
CA ASN A 147 31.45 -0.22 -11.39
C ASN A 147 31.70 0.11 -12.88
N ASP A 148 32.44 -0.73 -13.60
CA ASP A 148 32.69 -0.55 -15.04
C ASP A 148 31.42 -0.83 -15.89
N ALA A 149 30.60 -1.81 -15.49
CA ALA A 149 29.28 -2.03 -16.09
C ALA A 149 28.32 -0.83 -15.89
N ARG A 150 28.49 -0.06 -14.80
CA ARG A 150 27.77 1.20 -14.60
C ARG A 150 28.33 2.31 -15.48
N MET A 151 29.63 2.37 -15.71
CA MET A 151 30.28 3.37 -16.56
C MET A 151 29.95 3.19 -18.04
N SER A 152 29.96 1.94 -18.54
CA SER A 152 29.65 1.61 -19.94
C SER A 152 28.18 1.81 -20.32
N PHE A 153 27.23 1.69 -19.38
CA PHE A 153 25.81 1.99 -19.62
C PHE A 153 25.51 3.49 -19.85
N PHE A 154 26.46 4.38 -19.54
CA PHE A 154 26.36 5.83 -19.78
C PHE A 154 27.28 6.31 -20.93
N GLY A 155 27.93 5.42 -21.66
CA GLY A 155 28.89 5.75 -22.72
C GLY A 155 28.25 5.99 -24.09
N GLY A 156 27.85 7.22 -24.38
CA GLY A 156 27.48 7.69 -25.71
C GLY A 156 27.86 9.16 -25.90
N GLU A 157 28.88 9.36 -26.75
CA GLU A 157 29.53 10.61 -27.20
C GLU A 157 30.60 11.23 -26.29
N GLU A 158 31.80 11.30 -26.87
CA GLU A 158 33.04 11.90 -26.36
C GLU A 158 32.82 13.36 -25.95
N GLY A 159 33.08 13.65 -24.68
CA GLY A 159 33.23 15.00 -24.13
C GLY A 159 34.24 14.94 -22.98
N GLU A 160 35.31 15.71 -23.14
CA GLU A 160 36.45 16.02 -22.25
C GLU A 160 36.48 15.38 -20.85
N GLU A 161 37.59 14.69 -20.56
CA GLU A 161 38.00 14.20 -19.25
C GLU A 161 37.99 15.33 -18.20
N GLU A 162 36.94 15.41 -17.37
CA GLU A 162 37.01 16.04 -16.05
C GLU A 162 37.46 14.98 -15.03
N GLU A 163 38.54 15.27 -14.31
CA GLU A 163 39.03 14.49 -13.18
C GLU A 163 37.87 14.05 -12.27
N ASN A 164 37.79 12.75 -11.98
CA ASN A 164 36.68 12.11 -11.28
C ASN A 164 36.61 12.60 -9.81
N GLU A 165 35.96 13.74 -9.57
CA GLU A 165 35.76 14.27 -8.23
C GLU A 165 34.83 13.34 -7.44
N PRO A 166 35.29 12.71 -6.34
CA PRO A 166 34.53 11.65 -5.69
C PRO A 166 33.18 12.08 -5.10
N TRP A 167 32.95 13.39 -4.91
CA TRP A 167 31.66 13.91 -4.43
C TRP A 167 30.56 13.88 -5.50
N ARG A 168 30.90 13.91 -6.80
CA ARG A 168 29.93 13.86 -7.92
C ARG A 168 29.18 12.53 -7.96
N SER A 169 29.79 11.45 -7.49
CA SER A 169 29.14 10.14 -7.36
C SER A 169 28.03 10.12 -6.30
N LEU A 170 28.03 11.06 -5.36
CA LEU A 170 27.09 11.13 -4.24
C LEU A 170 25.87 12.02 -4.53
N VAL A 171 25.88 12.73 -5.66
CA VAL A 171 24.81 13.64 -6.07
C VAL A 171 24.40 13.39 -7.51
N THR A 172 23.22 13.87 -7.89
CA THR A 172 22.75 13.82 -9.28
C THR A 172 22.63 15.23 -9.83
N CYS A 173 23.27 15.51 -10.97
CA CYS A 173 23.07 16.79 -11.64
C CYS A 173 21.68 16.83 -12.31
N VAL A 174 20.81 17.71 -11.81
CA VAL A 174 19.44 17.86 -12.31
C VAL A 174 19.44 18.50 -13.70
N ASN A 175 20.42 19.36 -14.01
CA ASN A 175 20.59 20.00 -15.32
C ASN A 175 20.87 18.98 -16.44
N ASP A 176 21.49 17.85 -16.13
CA ASP A 176 21.81 16.84 -17.15
C ASP A 176 20.60 15.92 -17.41
N THR A 177 19.70 15.79 -16.43
CA THR A 177 18.62 14.80 -16.43
C THR A 177 17.22 15.40 -16.58
N TYR A 178 17.05 16.73 -16.62
CA TYR A 178 15.72 17.36 -16.66
C TYR A 178 14.87 16.95 -17.88
N LYS A 179 15.49 16.59 -19.01
CA LYS A 179 14.77 16.14 -20.22
C LYS A 179 14.09 14.79 -20.05
N ASN A 180 14.59 13.97 -19.12
CA ASN A 180 14.04 12.64 -18.83
C ASN A 180 12.84 12.72 -17.87
N HIS A 181 12.53 13.90 -17.34
CA HIS A 181 11.49 14.12 -16.36
C HIS A 181 10.29 14.87 -16.93
N ASN A 182 9.16 14.78 -16.23
CA ASN A 182 7.92 15.45 -16.58
C ASN A 182 8.11 16.98 -16.58
N PRO A 183 7.69 17.71 -17.63
CA PRO A 183 7.80 19.16 -17.67
C PRO A 183 6.91 19.81 -16.60
N LEU A 184 7.36 20.95 -16.07
CA LEU A 184 6.54 21.77 -15.19
C LEU A 184 5.39 22.40 -15.99
N ILE A 185 4.16 22.22 -15.51
CA ILE A 185 2.94 22.76 -16.12
C ILE A 185 2.10 23.40 -15.02
N GLY A 186 1.66 24.65 -15.22
CA GLY A 186 0.64 25.28 -14.37
C GLY A 186 1.12 25.63 -12.96
N ARG A 187 2.44 25.78 -12.76
CA ARG A 187 3.07 26.23 -11.50
C ARG A 187 4.10 27.33 -11.74
N GLU A 188 3.79 28.23 -12.66
CA GLU A 188 4.68 29.30 -13.08
C GLU A 188 4.90 30.32 -11.95
N GLU A 189 3.89 30.58 -11.11
CA GLU A 189 3.98 31.53 -10.00
C GLU A 189 4.93 31.03 -8.90
N GLU A 190 4.83 29.75 -8.51
CA GLU A 190 5.71 29.15 -7.50
C GLU A 190 7.15 29.04 -8.02
N LEU A 191 7.34 28.74 -9.30
CA LEU A 191 8.66 28.74 -9.93
C LEU A 191 9.26 30.15 -9.97
N GLN A 192 8.49 31.16 -10.37
CA GLN A 192 8.94 32.54 -10.38
C GLN A 192 9.30 33.01 -8.97
N ARG A 193 8.51 32.62 -7.95
CA ARG A 193 8.81 32.89 -6.55
C ARG A 193 10.10 32.20 -6.11
N THR A 194 10.36 30.96 -6.55
CA THR A 194 11.60 30.22 -6.28
C THR A 194 12.82 30.97 -6.84
N ILE A 195 12.75 31.39 -8.10
CA ILE A 195 13.80 32.19 -8.76
C ILE A 195 14.02 33.53 -8.02
N GLN A 196 12.94 34.19 -7.62
CA GLN A 196 13.01 35.44 -6.87
C GLN A 196 13.75 35.26 -5.54
N VAL A 197 13.46 34.17 -4.81
CA VAL A 197 14.13 33.86 -3.54
C VAL A 197 15.61 33.59 -3.75
N LEU A 198 15.97 32.74 -4.72
CA LEU A 198 17.38 32.42 -5.04
C LEU A 198 18.22 33.66 -5.39
N CYS A 199 17.59 34.71 -5.92
CA CYS A 199 18.26 35.96 -6.28
C CYS A 199 18.44 36.96 -5.10
N ARG A 200 17.87 36.67 -3.92
CA ARG A 200 17.99 37.54 -2.74
C ARG A 200 19.42 37.57 -2.19
N LYS A 201 19.78 38.64 -1.49
CA LYS A 201 21.06 38.75 -0.76
C LYS A 201 21.04 37.94 0.54
N GLU A 202 19.93 37.97 1.25
CA GLU A 202 19.71 37.23 2.49
C GLU A 202 18.41 36.42 2.37
N LYS A 203 18.35 35.27 3.05
CA LYS A 203 17.24 34.31 2.93
C LYS A 203 17.05 33.88 1.47
N ASN A 204 18.16 33.50 0.84
CA ASN A 204 18.26 33.11 -0.56
C ASN A 204 17.97 31.61 -0.79
N ASN A 205 17.55 30.89 0.24
CA ASN A 205 17.26 29.46 0.15
C ASN A 205 15.74 29.23 0.14
N PRO A 206 15.11 28.86 -0.98
CA PRO A 206 13.70 28.50 -1.00
C PRO A 206 13.44 27.17 -0.28
N LEU A 207 12.34 27.12 0.46
CA LEU A 207 11.79 25.90 1.06
C LEU A 207 10.38 25.67 0.52
N HIS A 208 10.22 24.69 -0.36
CA HIS A 208 8.92 24.26 -0.89
C HIS A 208 8.17 23.46 0.17
N VAL A 209 7.06 24.03 0.66
CA VAL A 209 6.21 23.40 1.69
C VAL A 209 4.86 23.06 1.07
N GLY A 210 4.52 21.77 1.06
CA GLY A 210 3.27 21.27 0.48
C GLY A 210 3.08 19.79 0.79
N GLU A 211 1.85 19.28 0.63
CA GLU A 211 1.57 17.87 0.87
C GLU A 211 2.30 16.95 -0.13
N PRO A 212 2.50 15.65 0.17
CA PRO A 212 3.08 14.71 -0.78
C PRO A 212 2.24 14.60 -2.06
N GLY A 213 2.90 14.47 -3.21
CA GLY A 213 2.24 14.31 -4.51
C GLY A 213 1.79 15.60 -5.20
N VAL A 214 1.94 16.78 -4.58
CA VAL A 214 1.53 18.05 -5.23
C VAL A 214 2.49 18.52 -6.34
N GLY A 215 3.67 17.91 -6.48
CA GLY A 215 4.65 18.26 -7.53
C GLY A 215 5.75 19.22 -7.08
N LYS A 216 6.24 19.12 -5.83
CA LYS A 216 7.37 19.92 -5.31
C LYS A 216 8.64 19.70 -6.12
N THR A 217 9.00 18.46 -6.40
CA THR A 217 10.18 18.08 -7.19
C THR A 217 10.11 18.62 -8.63
N SER A 218 8.91 18.70 -9.21
CA SER A 218 8.71 19.25 -10.55
C SER A 218 9.14 20.72 -10.65
N LEU A 219 9.06 21.51 -9.57
CA LEU A 219 9.55 22.90 -9.55
C LEU A 219 11.07 22.96 -9.77
N VAL A 220 11.81 21.98 -9.25
CA VAL A 220 13.27 21.91 -9.38
C VAL A 220 13.68 21.56 -10.81
N TYR A 221 13.04 20.57 -11.42
CA TYR A 221 13.24 20.27 -12.84
C TYR A 221 12.82 21.43 -13.75
N GLY A 222 11.73 22.14 -13.40
CA GLY A 222 11.32 23.36 -14.09
C GLY A 222 12.36 24.47 -14.00
N LEU A 223 13.01 24.63 -12.84
CA LEU A 223 14.11 25.57 -12.65
C LEU A 223 15.32 25.19 -13.51
N ALA A 224 15.75 23.92 -13.49
CA ALA A 224 16.86 23.43 -14.31
C ALA A 224 16.59 23.69 -15.80
N ALA A 225 15.40 23.37 -16.29
CA ALA A 225 14.99 23.64 -17.67
C ALA A 225 15.05 25.14 -18.03
N MET A 226 14.73 26.04 -17.10
CA MET A 226 14.81 27.49 -17.32
C MET A 226 16.26 27.99 -17.34
N ILE A 227 17.14 27.42 -16.50
CA ILE A 227 18.57 27.74 -16.49
C ILE A 227 19.19 27.34 -17.82
N GLU A 228 18.95 26.11 -18.28
CA GLU A 228 19.47 25.59 -19.56
C GLU A 228 18.97 26.37 -20.78
N ARG A 229 17.75 26.91 -20.71
CA ARG A 229 17.20 27.77 -21.77
C ARG A 229 17.66 29.23 -21.69
N GLY A 230 18.40 29.60 -20.64
CA GLY A 230 18.83 30.98 -20.38
C GLY A 230 17.70 31.92 -19.95
N TYR A 231 16.52 31.41 -19.59
CA TYR A 231 15.36 32.21 -19.14
C TYR A 231 15.39 32.50 -17.63
N VAL A 232 16.57 32.80 -17.10
CA VAL A 232 16.79 33.14 -15.69
C VAL A 232 17.59 34.45 -15.56
N PRO A 233 17.48 35.17 -14.44
CA PRO A 233 18.32 36.34 -14.20
C PRO A 233 19.81 36.01 -14.29
N GLN A 234 20.63 37.00 -14.63
CA GLN A 234 22.08 36.83 -14.84
C GLN A 234 22.81 36.10 -13.70
N ARG A 235 22.36 36.25 -12.45
CA ARG A 235 22.91 35.57 -11.27
C ARG A 235 22.74 34.05 -11.26
N LEU A 236 21.77 33.52 -12.01
CA LEU A 236 21.45 32.10 -12.08
C LEU A 236 21.82 31.50 -13.45
N GLN A 237 22.36 32.30 -14.37
CA GLN A 237 22.85 31.79 -15.65
C GLN A 237 24.05 30.88 -15.40
N GLY A 238 24.10 29.75 -16.11
CA GLY A 238 25.15 28.73 -15.95
C GLY A 238 25.17 28.06 -14.57
N CYS A 239 24.10 28.18 -13.79
CA CYS A 239 24.04 27.59 -12.45
C CYS A 239 23.72 26.10 -12.53
N ARG A 240 24.49 25.27 -11.82
CA ARG A 240 24.31 23.81 -11.77
C ARG A 240 23.48 23.44 -10.53
N VAL A 241 22.40 22.70 -10.74
CA VAL A 241 21.51 22.20 -9.69
C VAL A 241 21.85 20.73 -9.41
N TYR A 242 22.27 20.43 -8.19
CA TYR A 242 22.62 19.09 -7.73
C TYR A 242 21.58 18.58 -6.74
N GLN A 243 21.04 17.39 -6.96
CA GLN A 243 20.15 16.71 -6.03
C GLN A 243 20.97 15.76 -5.14
N MET A 244 20.75 15.86 -3.84
CA MET A 244 21.31 14.93 -2.86
C MET A 244 20.23 13.96 -2.38
N ASP A 245 20.42 12.68 -2.68
CA ASP A 245 19.58 11.60 -2.18
C ASP A 245 20.13 11.04 -0.86
N MET A 246 19.30 11.01 0.17
CA MET A 246 19.66 10.41 1.46
C MET A 246 19.88 8.91 1.36
N GLY A 247 19.24 8.22 0.41
CA GLY A 247 19.46 6.80 0.14
C GLY A 247 20.92 6.52 -0.25
N THR A 248 21.41 7.22 -1.28
CA THR A 248 22.82 7.16 -1.72
C THR A 248 23.79 7.53 -0.59
N MET A 249 23.43 8.52 0.22
CA MET A 249 24.26 8.96 1.33
C MET A 249 24.41 7.89 2.42
N LEU A 250 23.34 7.11 2.68
CA LEU A 250 23.34 6.02 3.67
C LEU A 250 23.92 4.71 3.11
N ALA A 251 23.85 4.49 1.80
CA ALA A 251 24.29 3.25 1.16
C ALA A 251 25.79 2.98 1.43
N GLY A 252 26.09 1.83 2.04
CA GLY A 252 27.46 1.45 2.38
C GLY A 252 28.05 2.19 3.60
N THR A 253 27.26 2.96 4.34
CA THR A 253 27.69 3.56 5.62
C THR A 253 27.34 2.62 6.79
N GLN A 254 28.31 2.27 7.62
CA GLN A 254 28.08 1.50 8.85
C GLN A 254 28.02 2.40 10.08
N TYR A 255 28.71 3.55 10.03
CA TYR A 255 28.81 4.46 11.16
C TYR A 255 28.29 5.85 10.80
N ARG A 256 27.72 6.51 11.80
CA ARG A 256 27.25 7.91 11.73
C ARG A 256 28.28 8.87 11.14
N GLY A 257 29.55 8.71 11.52
CA GLY A 257 30.65 9.58 11.07
C GLY A 257 30.90 9.51 9.56
N ASP A 258 30.58 8.38 8.91
CA ASP A 258 30.76 8.21 7.47
C ASP A 258 29.76 9.06 6.69
N LEU A 259 28.51 9.10 7.16
CA LEU A 259 27.48 9.96 6.59
C LEU A 259 27.85 11.44 6.73
N GLU A 260 28.32 11.84 7.92
CA GLU A 260 28.78 13.20 8.17
C GLU A 260 29.95 13.57 7.23
N LYS A 261 30.90 12.66 7.03
CA LYS A 261 32.02 12.84 6.10
C LYS A 261 31.55 13.01 4.65
N ARG A 262 30.58 12.22 4.19
CA ARG A 262 30.01 12.32 2.83
C ARG A 262 29.26 13.63 2.60
N ILE A 263 28.43 14.05 3.56
CA ILE A 263 27.75 15.35 3.49
C ILE A 263 28.80 16.47 3.38
N LYS A 264 29.83 16.43 4.23
CA LYS A 264 30.91 17.41 4.18
C LYS A 264 31.61 17.42 2.81
N GLN A 265 31.92 16.25 2.28
CA GLN A 265 32.59 16.08 0.98
C GLN A 265 31.77 16.69 -0.16
N VAL A 266 30.45 16.50 -0.19
CA VAL A 266 29.56 17.15 -1.17
C VAL A 266 29.56 18.66 -0.99
N MET A 267 29.46 19.15 0.24
CA MET A 267 29.34 20.58 0.49
C MET A 267 30.63 21.34 0.16
N ASP A 268 31.79 20.73 0.43
CA ASP A 268 33.10 21.28 0.08
C ASP A 268 33.30 21.26 -1.46
N GLY A 269 32.91 20.18 -2.16
CA GLY A 269 32.95 20.13 -3.62
C GLY A 269 32.04 21.17 -4.31
N LEU A 270 30.84 21.38 -3.79
CA LEU A 270 29.92 22.42 -4.28
C LEU A 270 30.44 23.85 -4.08
N LEU A 271 31.22 24.08 -3.01
CA LEU A 271 31.88 25.36 -2.76
C LEU A 271 33.00 25.61 -3.78
N GLU A 272 33.78 24.58 -4.11
CA GLU A 272 34.88 24.66 -5.06
C GLU A 272 34.40 24.90 -6.50
N GLU A 273 33.34 24.21 -6.94
CA GLU A 273 32.75 24.42 -8.27
C GLU A 273 32.15 25.83 -8.42
N GLY A 274 31.50 26.32 -7.37
CA GLY A 274 30.90 27.65 -7.34
C GLY A 274 29.66 27.80 -8.24
N ASN A 275 28.83 28.80 -7.96
CA ASN A 275 27.55 29.02 -8.64
C ASN A 275 26.65 27.76 -8.72
N THR A 276 26.60 27.00 -7.63
CA THR A 276 25.83 25.77 -7.51
C THR A 276 24.56 25.97 -6.67
N ILE A 277 23.57 25.11 -6.88
CA ILE A 277 22.36 24.98 -6.05
C ILE A 277 22.26 23.53 -5.59
N LEU A 278 22.18 23.31 -4.28
CA LEU A 278 21.88 22.01 -3.70
C LEU A 278 20.37 21.85 -3.48
N TYR A 279 19.78 20.84 -4.09
CA TYR A 279 18.41 20.39 -3.82
C TYR A 279 18.40 19.19 -2.87
N ILE A 280 17.62 19.31 -1.81
CA ILE A 280 17.41 18.25 -0.82
C ILE A 280 15.91 17.97 -0.72
N ASP A 281 15.50 16.80 -1.19
CA ASP A 281 14.14 16.34 -0.95
C ASP A 281 14.00 15.87 0.51
N GLU A 282 12.80 16.05 1.07
CA GLU A 282 12.51 15.73 2.48
C GLU A 282 13.56 16.27 3.47
N ILE A 283 13.95 17.55 3.31
CA ILE A 283 15.04 18.20 4.07
C ILE A 283 14.86 18.12 5.60
N HIS A 284 13.65 17.87 6.09
CA HIS A 284 13.38 17.66 7.51
C HIS A 284 14.11 16.42 8.08
N ASN A 285 14.45 15.43 7.25
CA ASN A 285 15.25 14.27 7.64
C ASN A 285 16.65 14.67 8.16
N LEU A 286 17.20 15.79 7.68
CA LEU A 286 18.48 16.34 8.15
C LEU A 286 18.35 17.24 9.39
N VAL A 287 17.17 17.81 9.65
CA VAL A 287 16.95 18.86 10.67
C VAL A 287 16.18 18.36 11.91
N GLY A 288 15.47 17.25 11.79
CA GLY A 288 14.43 16.85 12.74
C GLY A 288 14.60 15.49 13.41
N ALA A 289 15.45 14.63 12.85
CA ALA A 289 15.57 13.25 13.27
C ALA A 289 16.39 13.14 14.56
N GLY A 290 16.05 13.79 15.67
CA GLY A 290 16.94 13.80 16.85
C GLY A 290 16.28 14.03 18.21
N ARG A 291 14.94 14.03 18.28
CA ARG A 291 14.22 14.38 19.52
C ARG A 291 13.31 13.30 20.09
N SER A 292 13.21 12.12 19.49
CA SER A 292 12.26 11.08 19.96
C SER A 292 12.75 9.64 19.94
N GLY A 293 14.05 9.37 19.72
CA GLY A 293 14.62 8.03 19.86
C GLY A 293 16.14 8.05 19.84
N GLU A 294 16.78 7.12 20.57
CA GLU A 294 18.23 6.97 20.76
C GLU A 294 19.06 6.74 19.48
N GLY A 295 18.49 6.86 18.28
CA GLY A 295 19.14 6.43 17.02
C GLY A 295 18.96 7.33 15.80
N SER A 296 18.58 8.60 15.97
CA SER A 296 18.34 9.49 14.82
C SER A 296 19.31 10.69 14.83
N MET A 297 19.82 11.10 13.65
CA MET A 297 20.88 12.09 13.44
C MET A 297 20.37 13.53 13.26
N ASP A 298 21.04 14.49 13.90
CA ASP A 298 20.85 15.93 13.68
C ASP A 298 22.01 16.50 12.83
N ALA A 299 21.93 16.33 11.50
CA ALA A 299 22.90 16.85 10.53
C ALA A 299 22.77 18.38 10.34
N SER A 300 21.79 19.01 10.99
CA SER A 300 21.50 20.43 10.86
C SER A 300 22.67 21.34 11.29
N ASN A 301 23.48 20.89 12.24
CA ASN A 301 24.69 21.61 12.67
C ASN A 301 25.77 21.63 11.59
N MET A 302 25.83 20.62 10.72
CA MET A 302 26.79 20.56 9.61
C MET A 302 26.44 21.49 8.47
N LEU A 303 25.14 21.75 8.24
CA LEU A 303 24.68 22.64 7.18
C LEU A 303 24.83 24.13 7.55
N LYS A 304 24.86 24.46 8.85
CA LYS A 304 24.90 25.85 9.34
C LYS A 304 26.05 26.68 8.75
N PRO A 305 27.32 26.22 8.72
CA PRO A 305 28.42 27.00 8.14
C PRO A 305 28.17 27.39 6.69
N TYR A 306 27.71 26.45 5.87
CA TYR A 306 27.44 26.66 4.44
C TYR A 306 26.23 27.56 4.20
N LEU A 307 25.19 27.44 5.04
CA LEU A 307 24.02 28.33 5.03
C LEU A 307 24.37 29.76 5.50
N GLU A 308 25.46 29.93 6.27
CA GLU A 308 25.92 31.23 6.75
C GLU A 308 26.88 31.91 5.77
N GLY A 309 27.72 31.16 5.07
CA GLY A 309 28.59 31.66 4.01
C GLY A 309 27.79 32.19 2.81
N GLY A 310 26.74 31.46 2.40
CA GLY A 310 25.85 31.88 1.31
C GLY A 310 26.40 31.64 -0.10
N ASP A 311 27.59 31.03 -0.20
CA ASP A 311 28.26 30.65 -1.45
C ASP A 311 27.54 29.46 -2.14
N VAL A 312 26.99 28.53 -1.34
CA VAL A 312 26.08 27.47 -1.82
C VAL A 312 24.64 27.88 -1.56
N ARG A 313 23.78 27.80 -2.58
CA ARG A 313 22.34 28.04 -2.47
C ARG A 313 21.62 26.72 -2.24
N PHE A 314 20.53 26.74 -1.48
CA PHE A 314 19.78 25.53 -1.13
C PHE A 314 18.33 25.64 -1.58
N ILE A 315 17.81 24.56 -2.15
CA ILE A 315 16.38 24.31 -2.32
C ILE A 315 16.02 23.12 -1.44
N GLY A 316 15.06 23.27 -0.55
CA GLY A 316 14.52 22.17 0.24
C GLY A 316 13.06 21.90 -0.09
N SER A 317 12.61 20.65 -0.02
CA SER A 317 11.19 20.30 0.01
C SER A 317 10.81 19.59 1.30
N THR A 318 9.61 19.89 1.81
CA THR A 318 9.06 19.25 3.03
C THR A 318 7.53 19.32 3.03
N THR A 319 6.87 18.64 3.97
CA THR A 319 5.42 18.79 4.20
C THR A 319 5.11 19.83 5.27
N TYR A 320 3.85 20.29 5.33
CA TYR A 320 3.41 21.20 6.40
C TYR A 320 3.57 20.59 7.79
N ALA A 321 3.27 19.29 7.92
CA ALA A 321 3.38 18.56 9.18
C ALA A 321 4.83 18.51 9.66
N GLU A 322 5.77 18.12 8.78
CA GLU A 322 7.20 18.03 9.10
C GLU A 322 7.83 19.40 9.33
N TYR A 323 7.42 20.41 8.56
CA TYR A 323 7.86 21.78 8.76
C TYR A 323 7.57 22.25 10.19
N ASN A 324 6.33 22.10 10.66
CA ASN A 324 5.94 22.49 12.01
C ASN A 324 6.58 21.61 13.09
N ARG A 325 6.72 20.31 12.83
CA ARG A 325 7.25 19.36 13.80
C ARG A 325 8.75 19.55 14.06
N TYR A 326 9.52 19.80 13.00
CA TYR A 326 10.98 19.77 13.01
C TYR A 326 11.62 21.12 12.67
N PHE A 327 11.28 21.69 11.51
CA PHE A 327 11.94 22.87 10.98
C PHE A 327 11.64 24.13 11.80
N ALA A 328 10.37 24.38 12.13
CA ALA A 328 9.91 25.58 12.83
C ALA A 328 10.55 25.77 14.22
N LYS A 329 11.05 24.68 14.83
CA LYS A 329 11.72 24.71 16.14
C LYS A 329 13.19 25.15 16.07
N SER A 330 13.79 25.16 14.88
CA SER A 330 15.21 25.43 14.66
C SER A 330 15.43 26.84 14.12
N ALA A 331 15.37 27.84 15.01
CA ALA A 331 15.47 29.26 14.66
C ALA A 331 16.70 29.63 13.81
N GLY A 332 17.84 28.94 14.00
CA GLY A 332 19.08 29.18 13.28
C GLY A 332 19.03 28.83 11.78
N ILE A 333 18.19 27.87 11.39
CA ILE A 333 18.02 27.41 10.00
C ILE A 333 16.83 28.10 9.35
N VAL A 334 15.70 28.24 10.06
CA VAL A 334 14.49 28.92 9.56
C VAL A 334 14.81 30.33 9.08
N ARG A 335 15.72 31.04 9.77
CA ARG A 335 16.14 32.40 9.36
C ARG A 335 16.93 32.45 8.04
N ARG A 336 17.33 31.33 7.46
CA ARG A 336 18.08 31.21 6.19
C ARG A 336 17.21 30.74 5.03
N PHE A 337 16.09 30.11 5.33
CA PHE A 337 15.12 29.67 4.34
C PHE A 337 13.96 30.65 4.20
N GLN A 338 13.39 30.70 3.00
CA GLN A 338 12.13 31.37 2.71
C GLN A 338 11.10 30.32 2.32
N GLN A 339 10.04 30.18 3.12
CA GLN A 339 8.92 29.32 2.81
C GLN A 339 8.22 29.79 1.52
N ILE A 340 7.96 28.82 0.64
CA ILE A 340 7.14 28.92 -0.57
C ILE A 340 6.09 27.82 -0.46
N ASP A 341 4.84 28.22 -0.34
CA ASP A 341 3.71 27.30 -0.25
C ASP A 341 3.42 26.70 -1.63
N VAL A 342 3.29 25.38 -1.68
CA VAL A 342 2.93 24.61 -2.88
C VAL A 342 1.61 23.90 -2.61
N PRO A 343 0.46 24.55 -2.87
CA PRO A 343 -0.85 23.99 -2.59
C PRO A 343 -1.19 22.84 -3.55
N GLU A 344 -2.13 21.98 -3.13
CA GLU A 344 -2.80 21.05 -4.04
C GLU A 344 -3.48 21.84 -5.17
N PRO A 345 -3.24 21.50 -6.45
CA PRO A 345 -3.85 22.21 -7.56
C PRO A 345 -5.35 21.94 -7.60
N THR A 346 -6.09 22.93 -8.09
CA THR A 346 -7.53 22.77 -8.36
C THR A 346 -7.77 21.68 -9.42
N PRO A 347 -8.96 21.06 -9.47
CA PRO A 347 -9.28 20.08 -10.51
C PRO A 347 -9.02 20.63 -11.94
N GLU A 348 -9.29 21.91 -12.18
CA GLU A 348 -9.07 22.53 -13.49
C GLU A 348 -7.57 22.71 -13.82
N GLU A 349 -6.75 23.07 -12.83
CA GLU A 349 -5.29 23.11 -12.98
C GLU A 349 -4.70 21.70 -13.19
N ALA A 350 -5.15 20.73 -12.40
CA ALA A 350 -4.73 19.33 -12.55
C ALA A 350 -5.09 18.76 -13.94
N ILE A 351 -6.26 19.12 -14.49
CA ILE A 351 -6.61 18.77 -15.88
C ILE A 351 -5.60 19.34 -16.88
N LYS A 352 -5.15 20.59 -16.70
CA LYS A 352 -4.09 21.17 -17.56
C LYS A 352 -2.78 20.41 -17.44
N ILE A 353 -2.37 20.08 -16.21
CA ILE A 353 -1.16 19.29 -15.92
C ILE A 353 -1.23 17.94 -16.65
N LEU A 354 -2.28 17.15 -16.42
CA LEU A 354 -2.40 15.83 -17.02
C LEU A 354 -2.52 15.88 -18.55
N ASN A 355 -3.15 16.92 -19.12
CA ASN A 355 -3.19 17.07 -20.57
C ASN A 355 -1.81 17.35 -21.18
N GLY A 356 -0.93 18.07 -20.48
CA GLY A 356 0.45 18.27 -20.92
C GLY A 356 1.30 16.99 -20.79
N LEU A 357 1.02 16.15 -19.79
CA LEU A 357 1.71 14.86 -19.60
C LEU A 357 1.17 13.74 -20.50
N LYS A 358 -0.08 13.83 -20.95
CA LYS A 358 -0.77 12.83 -21.76
C LYS A 358 0.09 12.28 -22.90
N GLY A 359 0.79 13.16 -23.63
CA GLY A 359 1.60 12.75 -24.79
C GLY A 359 2.77 11.83 -24.45
N GLN A 360 3.33 11.94 -23.24
CA GLN A 360 4.41 11.08 -22.77
C GLN A 360 3.88 9.70 -22.38
N TYR A 361 2.80 9.64 -21.60
CA TYR A 361 2.14 8.38 -21.23
C TYR A 361 1.58 7.61 -22.43
N GLU A 362 1.02 8.31 -23.43
CA GLU A 362 0.57 7.67 -24.68
C GLU A 362 1.72 6.99 -25.43
N LYS A 363 2.89 7.61 -25.47
CA LYS A 363 4.09 7.03 -26.09
C LYS A 363 4.64 5.87 -25.28
N PHE A 364 4.75 6.05 -23.96
CA PHE A 364 5.34 5.06 -23.06
C PHE A 364 4.54 3.74 -23.07
N HIS A 365 3.21 3.81 -22.91
CA HIS A 365 2.34 2.63 -22.89
C HIS A 365 1.88 2.17 -24.27
N ASN A 366 2.20 2.92 -25.33
CA ASN A 366 1.69 2.71 -26.70
C ASN A 366 0.13 2.66 -26.76
N VAL A 367 -0.51 3.62 -26.08
CA VAL A 367 -1.98 3.75 -26.00
C VAL A 367 -2.46 5.13 -26.44
N ARG A 368 -3.77 5.29 -26.64
CA ARG A 368 -4.44 6.59 -26.83
C ARG A 368 -5.53 6.80 -25.80
N TYR A 369 -5.46 7.91 -25.06
CA TYR A 369 -6.53 8.29 -24.14
C TYR A 369 -7.65 9.00 -24.90
N SER A 370 -8.87 8.48 -24.75
CA SER A 370 -10.07 9.01 -25.41
C SER A 370 -10.41 10.42 -24.91
N PRO A 371 -11.16 11.22 -25.70
CA PRO A 371 -11.60 12.55 -25.27
C PRO A 371 -12.35 12.51 -23.93
N GLY A 372 -12.05 13.46 -23.04
CA GLY A 372 -12.67 13.56 -21.72
C GLY A 372 -12.23 12.51 -20.69
N VAL A 373 -11.30 11.60 -21.02
CA VAL A 373 -10.78 10.61 -20.06
C VAL A 373 -9.92 11.27 -18.98
N ILE A 374 -9.06 12.21 -19.36
CA ILE A 374 -8.22 12.96 -18.41
C ILE A 374 -9.08 13.74 -17.41
N GLU A 375 -10.09 14.45 -17.89
CA GLU A 375 -11.04 15.16 -17.03
C GLU A 375 -11.77 14.21 -16.09
N PHE A 376 -12.24 13.07 -16.60
CA PHE A 376 -12.87 12.05 -15.78
C PHE A 376 -11.91 11.52 -14.70
N ALA A 377 -10.66 11.20 -15.04
CA ALA A 377 -9.66 10.71 -14.09
C ALA A 377 -9.38 11.72 -12.97
N VAL A 378 -9.23 13.00 -13.29
CA VAL A 378 -9.02 14.06 -12.28
C VAL A 378 -10.25 14.20 -11.38
N ARG A 379 -11.45 14.34 -11.95
CA ARG A 379 -12.68 14.53 -11.16
C ARG A 379 -13.00 13.29 -10.31
N ALA A 380 -12.79 12.09 -10.84
CA ALA A 380 -13.03 10.85 -10.12
C ALA A 380 -12.01 10.65 -8.99
N SER A 381 -10.71 10.83 -9.25
CA SER A 381 -9.69 10.74 -8.20
C SER A 381 -9.90 11.81 -7.11
N ALA A 382 -10.27 13.04 -7.46
CA ALA A 382 -10.58 14.09 -6.48
C ALA A 382 -11.78 13.74 -5.58
N LYS A 383 -12.75 12.98 -6.09
CA LYS A 383 -13.97 12.59 -5.36
C LYS A 383 -13.77 11.34 -4.50
N TYR A 384 -13.06 10.34 -5.03
CA TYR A 384 -13.00 8.99 -4.45
C TYR A 384 -11.66 8.67 -3.76
N VAL A 385 -10.56 9.33 -4.13
CA VAL A 385 -9.23 9.15 -3.52
C VAL A 385 -8.90 10.38 -2.67
N ASN A 386 -9.18 10.29 -1.37
CA ASN A 386 -9.10 11.42 -0.43
C ASN A 386 -7.84 11.43 0.45
N ASP A 387 -7.09 10.33 0.47
CA ASP A 387 -5.85 10.15 1.22
C ASP A 387 -4.60 10.60 0.45
N ARG A 388 -4.74 10.87 -0.86
CA ARG A 388 -3.72 11.43 -1.74
C ARG A 388 -4.17 12.76 -2.35
N HIS A 389 -3.21 13.53 -2.82
CA HIS A 389 -3.42 14.86 -3.38
C HIS A 389 -3.26 14.86 -4.90
N LEU A 390 -3.94 15.79 -5.56
CA LEU A 390 -3.68 16.11 -6.96
C LEU A 390 -2.29 16.76 -7.12
N PRO A 391 -1.64 16.62 -8.29
CA PRO A 391 -2.06 15.84 -9.45
C PRO A 391 -1.71 14.34 -9.36
N ASP A 392 -0.88 13.93 -8.40
CA ASP A 392 -0.31 12.57 -8.27
C ASP A 392 -1.36 11.45 -8.37
N LYS A 393 -2.43 11.50 -7.58
CA LYS A 393 -3.50 10.47 -7.62
C LYS A 393 -4.19 10.32 -8.98
N ALA A 394 -4.23 11.38 -9.78
CA ALA A 394 -4.83 11.33 -11.11
C ALA A 394 -3.83 10.81 -12.15
N ILE A 395 -2.54 11.14 -11.99
CA ILE A 395 -1.44 10.63 -12.81
C ILE A 395 -1.36 9.11 -12.66
N ASP A 396 -1.33 8.63 -11.42
CA ASP A 396 -1.31 7.20 -11.10
C ASP A 396 -2.47 6.43 -11.76
N LEU A 397 -3.67 7.01 -11.70
CA LEU A 397 -4.87 6.41 -12.28
C LEU A 397 -4.79 6.28 -13.82
N ILE A 398 -4.26 7.29 -14.52
CA ILE A 398 -4.10 7.22 -15.98
C ILE A 398 -2.93 6.31 -16.37
N ASP A 399 -1.89 6.25 -15.54
CA ASP A 399 -0.70 5.42 -15.75
C ASP A 399 -1.06 3.94 -15.64
N GLU A 400 -1.74 3.56 -14.56
CA GLU A 400 -2.21 2.19 -14.35
C GLU A 400 -3.25 1.76 -15.41
N ALA A 401 -4.12 2.68 -15.86
CA ALA A 401 -5.02 2.40 -16.97
C ALA A 401 -4.28 2.20 -18.31
N GLY A 402 -3.19 2.93 -18.53
CA GLY A 402 -2.29 2.74 -19.67
C GLY A 402 -1.62 1.37 -19.64
N ALA A 403 -0.98 1.04 -18.52
CA ALA A 403 -0.32 -0.24 -18.28
C ALA A 403 -1.30 -1.42 -18.40
N TYR A 404 -2.51 -1.29 -17.84
CA TYR A 404 -3.53 -2.31 -17.95
C TYR A 404 -3.90 -2.59 -19.41
N ARG A 405 -4.07 -1.55 -20.22
CA ARG A 405 -4.40 -1.68 -21.65
C ARG A 405 -3.23 -2.29 -22.45
N GLN A 406 -1.99 -2.01 -22.07
CA GLN A 406 -0.82 -2.65 -22.67
C GLN A 406 -0.78 -4.15 -22.37
N MET A 407 -1.08 -4.56 -21.13
CA MET A 407 -1.18 -5.97 -20.72
C MET A 407 -2.41 -6.68 -21.29
N HIS A 408 -3.50 -5.95 -21.53
CA HIS A 408 -4.77 -6.47 -22.04
C HIS A 408 -5.17 -5.75 -23.33
N PRO A 409 -4.47 -6.02 -24.44
CA PRO A 409 -4.70 -5.33 -25.70
C PRO A 409 -6.09 -5.68 -26.27
N LEU A 410 -6.72 -4.68 -26.87
CA LEU A 410 -7.93 -4.86 -27.66
C LEU A 410 -7.61 -5.64 -28.95
N PRO A 411 -8.60 -6.32 -29.56
CA PRO A 411 -8.46 -6.97 -30.86
C PRO A 411 -8.05 -6.01 -31.99
N THR A 412 -8.21 -4.70 -31.78
CA THR A 412 -7.86 -3.64 -32.72
C THR A 412 -6.43 -3.16 -32.54
N LYS A 413 -5.74 -2.83 -33.65
CA LYS A 413 -4.38 -2.24 -33.62
C LYS A 413 -4.25 -0.97 -32.78
N ARG A 414 -5.34 -0.19 -32.64
CA ARG A 414 -5.34 1.03 -31.82
C ARG A 414 -5.77 0.69 -30.40
N GLN A 415 -4.82 0.74 -29.48
CA GLN A 415 -5.08 0.55 -28.05
C GLN A 415 -5.65 1.84 -27.47
N LYS A 416 -6.89 1.80 -27.00
CA LYS A 416 -7.59 2.96 -26.43
C LYS A 416 -7.86 2.76 -24.94
N VAL A 417 -7.66 3.83 -24.19
CA VAL A 417 -8.11 3.96 -22.80
C VAL A 417 -9.37 4.84 -22.82
N ASP A 418 -10.46 4.34 -22.25
CA ASP A 418 -11.75 5.02 -22.13
C ASP A 418 -12.11 5.25 -20.65
N LYS A 419 -13.24 5.93 -20.41
CA LYS A 419 -13.70 6.25 -19.05
C LYS A 419 -14.05 4.98 -18.27
N ALA A 420 -14.57 3.96 -18.95
CA ALA A 420 -14.95 2.69 -18.33
C ALA A 420 -13.72 1.99 -17.75
N LEU A 421 -12.62 1.89 -18.51
CA LEU A 421 -11.38 1.32 -18.01
C LEU A 421 -10.80 2.10 -16.83
N VAL A 422 -10.79 3.44 -16.90
CA VAL A 422 -10.32 4.27 -15.78
C VAL A 422 -11.18 4.06 -14.52
N ALA A 423 -12.50 3.91 -14.68
CA ALA A 423 -13.39 3.58 -13.58
C ALA A 423 -13.06 2.19 -12.99
N ASP A 424 -12.83 1.18 -13.83
CA ASP A 424 -12.45 -0.15 -13.38
C ASP A 424 -11.12 -0.15 -12.61
N VAL A 425 -10.12 0.61 -13.06
CA VAL A 425 -8.85 0.77 -12.33
C VAL A 425 -9.09 1.45 -10.99
N LEU A 426 -9.86 2.54 -10.95
CA LEU A 426 -10.19 3.25 -9.72
C LEU A 426 -10.82 2.32 -8.67
N THR A 427 -11.67 1.38 -9.09
CA THR A 427 -12.29 0.41 -8.16
C THR A 427 -11.26 -0.53 -7.53
N LYS A 428 -10.26 -0.95 -8.29
CA LYS A 428 -9.17 -1.82 -7.80
C LYS A 428 -8.27 -1.06 -6.81
N VAL A 429 -7.88 0.17 -7.16
CA VAL A 429 -7.02 1.02 -6.32
C VAL A 429 -7.73 1.39 -5.01
N CYS A 430 -8.97 1.85 -5.07
CA CYS A 430 -9.69 2.30 -3.89
C CYS A 430 -10.20 1.13 -3.01
N LYS A 431 -10.05 -0.13 -3.43
CA LYS A 431 -10.76 -1.30 -2.86
C LYS A 431 -12.28 -1.05 -2.72
N VAL A 432 -12.81 -0.10 -3.46
CA VAL A 432 -14.23 0.22 -3.51
C VAL A 432 -14.82 -0.80 -4.47
N GLN A 433 -15.62 -1.74 -3.95
CA GLN A 433 -16.27 -2.71 -4.82
C GLN A 433 -17.01 -1.97 -5.94
N ALA A 434 -16.73 -2.38 -7.18
CA ALA A 434 -17.07 -1.69 -8.42
C ALA A 434 -18.57 -1.36 -8.61
N VAL A 435 -19.43 -1.93 -7.77
CA VAL A 435 -20.88 -1.77 -7.81
C VAL A 435 -21.32 -0.32 -7.60
N ALA A 436 -20.55 0.50 -6.87
CA ALA A 436 -20.90 1.90 -6.63
C ALA A 436 -20.50 2.87 -7.77
N LEU A 437 -19.63 2.44 -8.70
CA LEU A 437 -19.07 3.27 -9.77
C LEU A 437 -19.66 2.98 -11.16
N LYS A 438 -20.35 1.84 -11.33
CA LYS A 438 -21.07 1.53 -12.57
C LYS A 438 -22.42 2.27 -12.58
N ASP A 439 -22.73 2.90 -13.71
CA ASP A 439 -24.02 3.54 -14.01
C ASP A 439 -25.24 2.58 -13.90
N ASP A 440 -25.02 1.29 -13.57
CA ASP A 440 -26.05 0.32 -13.18
C ASP A 440 -26.63 0.54 -11.76
N GLY A 441 -26.10 1.51 -11.00
CA GLY A 441 -26.46 1.75 -9.60
C GLY A 441 -27.95 2.00 -9.34
N ASN A 442 -28.68 2.53 -10.31
CA ASN A 442 -30.11 2.85 -10.14
C ASN A 442 -30.98 1.60 -10.04
N GLU A 443 -30.75 0.56 -10.85
CA GLU A 443 -31.54 -0.68 -10.80
C GLU A 443 -31.27 -1.47 -9.50
N ALA A 444 -30.00 -1.52 -9.08
CA ALA A 444 -29.60 -2.15 -7.84
C ALA A 444 -30.20 -1.45 -6.61
N LEU A 445 -30.27 -0.11 -6.63
CA LEU A 445 -30.92 0.72 -5.59
C LEU A 445 -32.44 0.60 -5.60
N LEU A 446 -33.07 0.51 -6.78
CA LEU A 446 -34.52 0.32 -6.93
C LEU A 446 -34.99 -0.98 -6.29
N THR A 447 -34.18 -2.04 -6.41
CA THR A 447 -34.52 -3.38 -5.92
C THR A 447 -33.98 -3.68 -4.52
N LEU A 448 -33.23 -2.74 -3.91
CA LEU A 448 -32.58 -2.89 -2.59
C LEU A 448 -33.58 -3.24 -1.48
N GLU A 449 -34.68 -2.50 -1.38
CA GLU A 449 -35.71 -2.71 -0.35
C GLU A 449 -36.29 -4.13 -0.40
N LYS A 450 -36.61 -4.61 -1.61
CA LYS A 450 -37.13 -5.96 -1.82
C LYS A 450 -36.12 -7.02 -1.37
N ARG A 451 -34.86 -6.93 -1.81
CA ARG A 451 -33.80 -7.88 -1.44
C ARG A 451 -33.52 -7.88 0.06
N MET A 452 -33.58 -6.72 0.72
CA MET A 452 -33.45 -6.61 2.17
C MET A 452 -34.63 -7.27 2.90
N LYS A 453 -35.88 -7.03 2.47
CA LYS A 453 -37.09 -7.64 3.05
C LYS A 453 -37.14 -9.17 2.90
N GLU A 454 -36.50 -9.73 1.88
CA GLU A 454 -36.36 -11.19 1.71
C GLU A 454 -35.46 -11.84 2.79
N GLN A 455 -34.55 -11.08 3.40
CA GLN A 455 -33.60 -11.57 4.39
C GLN A 455 -33.91 -11.15 5.83
N ILE A 456 -34.66 -10.05 6.00
CA ILE A 456 -35.02 -9.43 7.27
C ILE A 456 -36.51 -9.63 7.52
N TYR A 457 -36.85 -10.34 8.60
CA TYR A 457 -38.23 -10.68 8.93
C TYR A 457 -38.80 -9.74 9.99
N GLY A 458 -40.08 -9.38 9.87
CA GLY A 458 -40.83 -8.63 10.89
C GLY A 458 -40.48 -7.14 11.03
N GLN A 459 -39.50 -6.62 10.28
CA GLN A 459 -38.99 -5.25 10.41
C GLN A 459 -39.15 -4.42 9.13
N ASN A 460 -40.25 -4.60 8.41
CA ASN A 460 -40.49 -3.98 7.09
C ASN A 460 -40.35 -2.45 7.09
N GLN A 461 -40.91 -1.77 8.10
CA GLN A 461 -40.84 -0.31 8.23
C GLN A 461 -39.40 0.16 8.49
N ALA A 462 -38.62 -0.60 9.27
CA ALA A 462 -37.23 -0.28 9.52
C ALA A 462 -36.40 -0.39 8.24
N VAL A 463 -36.63 -1.45 7.45
CA VAL A 463 -35.98 -1.63 6.15
C VAL A 463 -36.32 -0.49 5.19
N GLU A 464 -37.59 -0.11 5.09
CA GLU A 464 -38.06 0.98 4.23
C GLU A 464 -37.36 2.32 4.56
N LEU A 465 -37.29 2.68 5.85
CA LEU A 465 -36.60 3.90 6.28
C LEU A 465 -35.10 3.87 5.97
N VAL A 466 -34.45 2.72 6.19
CA VAL A 466 -33.02 2.53 5.88
C VAL A 466 -32.79 2.68 4.38
N THR A 467 -33.57 2.00 3.54
CA THR A 467 -33.39 2.08 2.09
C THR A 467 -33.70 3.46 1.54
N GLN A 468 -34.70 4.16 2.08
CA GLN A 468 -35.03 5.53 1.70
C GLN A 468 -33.88 6.49 2.03
N ALA A 469 -33.25 6.35 3.22
CA ALA A 469 -32.10 7.17 3.59
C ALA A 469 -30.92 6.99 2.62
N ILE A 470 -30.62 5.73 2.25
CA ILE A 470 -29.56 5.42 1.28
C ILE A 470 -29.89 5.94 -0.13
N GLN A 471 -31.13 5.77 -0.59
CA GLN A 471 -31.56 6.28 -1.90
C GLN A 471 -31.49 7.80 -1.96
N THR A 472 -31.88 8.50 -0.89
CA THR A 472 -31.80 9.97 -0.79
C THR A 472 -30.36 10.46 -0.90
N ALA A 473 -29.45 9.79 -0.20
CA ALA A 473 -28.02 10.10 -0.25
C ALA A 473 -27.41 9.85 -1.63
N LYS A 474 -27.75 8.72 -2.26
CA LYS A 474 -27.28 8.37 -3.61
C LYS A 474 -27.84 9.30 -4.69
N ALA A 475 -29.04 9.85 -4.49
CA ALA A 475 -29.62 10.87 -5.36
C ALA A 475 -28.95 12.24 -5.23
N GLY A 476 -27.98 12.41 -4.31
CA GLY A 476 -27.30 13.68 -4.08
C GLY A 476 -28.19 14.74 -3.42
N LEU A 477 -29.28 14.31 -2.77
CA LEU A 477 -30.21 15.20 -2.06
C LEU A 477 -29.81 15.44 -0.60
N THR A 478 -28.65 14.95 -0.19
CA THR A 478 -28.03 15.20 1.12
C THR A 478 -27.05 16.37 1.03
N GLU A 479 -26.91 17.12 2.12
CA GLU A 479 -25.94 18.21 2.20
C GLU A 479 -24.51 17.72 1.94
N GLU A 480 -23.74 18.50 1.17
CA GLU A 480 -22.33 18.20 0.89
C GLU A 480 -21.48 18.24 2.17
N GLY A 481 -20.49 17.35 2.25
CA GLY A 481 -19.58 17.30 3.40
C GLY A 481 -20.10 16.53 4.62
N LYS A 482 -21.23 15.83 4.51
CA LYS A 482 -21.76 14.91 5.53
C LYS A 482 -21.54 13.44 5.17
N PRO A 483 -21.63 12.51 6.14
CA PRO A 483 -21.65 11.08 5.85
C PRO A 483 -22.82 10.71 4.94
N LEU A 484 -22.70 9.59 4.22
CA LEU A 484 -23.72 9.14 3.27
C LEU A 484 -25.10 9.02 3.96
N ALA A 485 -25.12 8.42 5.14
CA ALA A 485 -26.27 8.47 6.03
C ALA A 485 -25.81 8.28 7.48
N ALA A 486 -26.46 8.94 8.42
CA ALA A 486 -26.28 8.74 9.86
C ALA A 486 -27.61 8.31 10.50
N MET A 487 -27.69 7.09 10.99
CA MET A 487 -28.94 6.51 11.47
C MET A 487 -28.80 5.97 12.89
N LEU A 488 -29.85 6.15 13.70
CA LEU A 488 -29.96 5.56 15.03
C LEU A 488 -31.04 4.48 15.02
N PHE A 489 -30.65 3.23 15.26
CA PHE A 489 -31.52 2.07 15.35
C PHE A 489 -31.92 1.83 16.80
N VAL A 490 -33.20 2.00 17.11
CA VAL A 490 -33.72 1.89 18.48
C VAL A 490 -34.68 0.72 18.58
N GLY A 491 -34.54 -0.11 19.62
CA GLY A 491 -35.50 -1.18 19.92
C GLY A 491 -34.94 -2.19 20.91
N PRO A 492 -35.69 -3.26 21.24
CA PRO A 492 -35.23 -4.31 22.15
C PRO A 492 -34.00 -5.08 21.64
N THR A 493 -33.37 -5.83 22.54
CA THR A 493 -32.28 -6.75 22.20
C THR A 493 -32.81 -7.90 21.33
N GLY A 494 -32.02 -8.33 20.34
CA GLY A 494 -32.35 -9.52 19.54
C GLY A 494 -33.44 -9.36 18.48
N VAL A 495 -33.95 -8.15 18.23
CA VAL A 495 -34.98 -7.86 17.19
C VAL A 495 -34.42 -7.65 15.78
N GLY A 496 -33.09 -7.68 15.61
CA GLY A 496 -32.44 -7.63 14.29
C GLY A 496 -31.77 -6.30 13.91
N LYS A 497 -31.55 -5.36 14.84
CA LYS A 497 -30.82 -4.10 14.56
C LYS A 497 -29.49 -4.30 13.82
N THR A 498 -28.61 -5.13 14.40
CA THR A 498 -27.30 -5.48 13.82
C THR A 498 -27.44 -6.29 12.51
N GLU A 499 -28.49 -7.11 12.40
CA GLU A 499 -28.77 -7.91 11.20
C GLU A 499 -29.11 -7.02 10.00
N VAL A 500 -29.89 -5.95 10.21
CA VAL A 500 -30.20 -4.97 9.15
C VAL A 500 -28.93 -4.29 8.65
N ALA A 501 -28.03 -3.85 9.53
CA ALA A 501 -26.76 -3.25 9.14
C ALA A 501 -25.88 -4.23 8.34
N ARG A 502 -25.84 -5.49 8.77
CA ARG A 502 -25.07 -6.56 8.10
C ARG A 502 -25.61 -6.89 6.71
N VAL A 503 -26.94 -7.01 6.58
CA VAL A 503 -27.59 -7.23 5.28
C VAL A 503 -27.40 -6.01 4.38
N LEU A 504 -27.51 -4.79 4.91
CA LEU A 504 -27.26 -3.57 4.13
C LEU A 504 -25.84 -3.55 3.54
N ALA A 505 -24.82 -3.83 4.34
CA ALA A 505 -23.44 -3.89 3.88
C ALA A 505 -23.25 -4.93 2.76
N HIS A 506 -23.84 -6.12 2.94
CA HIS A 506 -23.83 -7.18 1.94
C HIS A 506 -24.52 -6.77 0.63
N GLU A 507 -25.73 -6.21 0.70
CA GLU A 507 -26.51 -5.80 -0.48
C GLU A 507 -25.90 -4.62 -1.23
N LEU A 508 -25.15 -3.76 -0.54
CA LEU A 508 -24.41 -2.66 -1.15
C LEU A 508 -23.03 -3.08 -1.67
N GLY A 509 -22.56 -4.30 -1.35
CA GLY A 509 -21.20 -4.73 -1.65
C GLY A 509 -20.16 -3.84 -0.98
N ILE A 510 -20.34 -3.52 0.30
CA ILE A 510 -19.36 -2.73 1.07
C ILE A 510 -19.04 -3.41 2.39
N GLU A 511 -17.90 -3.10 2.98
CA GLU A 511 -17.46 -3.73 4.21
C GLU A 511 -18.31 -3.27 5.41
N LEU A 512 -18.53 -4.17 6.38
CA LEU A 512 -19.13 -3.84 7.67
C LEU A 512 -18.02 -3.66 8.70
N VAL A 513 -17.76 -2.41 9.10
CA VAL A 513 -16.86 -2.08 10.19
C VAL A 513 -17.68 -1.99 11.47
N ARG A 514 -17.35 -2.76 12.50
CA ARG A 514 -18.14 -2.84 13.74
C ARG A 514 -17.31 -2.52 14.97
N PHE A 515 -17.84 -1.63 15.81
CA PHE A 515 -17.32 -1.35 17.16
C PHE A 515 -18.42 -1.57 18.21
N ASP A 516 -18.08 -2.27 19.29
CA ASP A 516 -18.97 -2.44 20.45
C ASP A 516 -18.71 -1.30 21.44
N MET A 517 -19.70 -0.44 21.66
CA MET A 517 -19.54 0.75 22.51
C MET A 517 -19.46 0.42 24.00
N SER A 518 -19.81 -0.81 24.40
CA SER A 518 -19.59 -1.27 25.77
C SER A 518 -18.10 -1.37 26.14
N GLU A 519 -17.21 -1.56 25.15
CA GLU A 519 -15.76 -1.53 25.34
C GLU A 519 -15.21 -0.12 25.57
N TYR A 520 -15.99 0.92 25.24
CA TYR A 520 -15.57 2.32 25.27
C TYR A 520 -16.34 3.15 26.31
N THR A 521 -16.68 2.51 27.43
CA THR A 521 -17.32 3.13 28.60
C THR A 521 -16.38 4.07 29.36
N GLU A 522 -15.08 3.76 29.37
CA GLU A 522 -14.05 4.52 30.09
C GLU A 522 -13.25 5.45 29.17
N LYS A 523 -12.81 6.58 29.71
CA LYS A 523 -12.04 7.60 28.97
C LYS A 523 -10.74 7.05 28.34
N HIS A 524 -10.06 6.11 29.00
CA HIS A 524 -8.85 5.49 28.46
C HIS A 524 -9.12 4.59 27.24
N ALA A 525 -10.30 3.95 27.18
CA ALA A 525 -10.69 3.18 26.01
C ALA A 525 -11.04 4.11 24.83
N VAL A 526 -11.71 5.25 25.09
CA VAL A 526 -11.97 6.29 24.08
C VAL A 526 -10.66 6.77 23.43
N ALA A 527 -9.60 6.95 24.22
CA ALA A 527 -8.29 7.31 23.72
C ALA A 527 -7.73 6.29 22.71
N LYS A 528 -8.01 4.98 22.86
CA LYS A 528 -7.62 3.98 21.86
C LYS A 528 -8.42 4.10 20.56
N LEU A 529 -9.69 4.53 20.63
CA LEU A 529 -10.55 4.65 19.47
C LEU A 529 -10.10 5.77 18.52
N ILE A 530 -9.56 6.86 19.04
CA ILE A 530 -9.25 8.09 18.26
C ILE A 530 -7.74 8.39 18.26
N GLY A 531 -7.01 7.92 19.26
CA GLY A 531 -5.61 8.23 19.53
C GLY A 531 -5.43 8.93 20.89
N SER A 532 -4.43 8.49 21.66
CA SER A 532 -4.09 9.09 22.95
C SER A 532 -3.57 10.53 22.77
N PRO A 533 -3.82 11.47 23.69
CA PRO A 533 -3.19 12.80 23.64
C PRO A 533 -1.66 12.73 23.76
N ALA A 534 -0.96 13.76 23.30
CA ALA A 534 0.50 13.85 23.43
C ALA A 534 0.95 13.72 24.90
N GLY A 535 1.89 12.81 25.18
CA GLY A 535 2.41 12.54 26.53
C GLY A 535 1.77 11.36 27.27
N TYR A 536 0.81 10.65 26.67
CA TYR A 536 0.21 9.42 27.22
C TYR A 536 0.73 8.15 26.52
N VAL A 537 0.77 7.03 27.25
CA VAL A 537 1.11 5.70 26.67
C VAL A 537 0.12 5.37 25.54
N GLY A 538 0.65 4.94 24.38
CA GLY A 538 -0.13 4.70 23.17
C GLY A 538 -0.35 5.93 22.28
N TYR A 539 0.35 7.05 22.54
CA TYR A 539 0.36 8.20 21.61
C TYR A 539 0.80 7.79 20.19
N GLU A 540 1.71 6.82 20.09
CA GLU A 540 2.21 6.34 18.81
C GLU A 540 1.32 5.32 18.10
N ASP A 541 0.21 4.88 18.70
CA ASP A 541 -0.61 3.78 18.13
C ASP A 541 -1.72 4.24 17.16
N GLY A 542 -1.88 5.57 16.93
CA GLY A 542 -2.96 6.10 16.10
C GLY A 542 -4.34 5.84 16.70
N GLY A 543 -5.41 6.09 15.93
CA GLY A 543 -6.80 5.84 16.35
C GLY A 543 -7.41 4.64 15.64
N LEU A 544 -7.99 3.68 16.38
CA LEU A 544 -8.63 2.50 15.78
C LEU A 544 -9.74 2.86 14.79
N LEU A 545 -10.56 3.86 15.11
CA LEU A 545 -11.65 4.32 14.24
C LEU A 545 -11.12 5.04 13.01
N THR A 546 -10.16 5.95 13.19
CA THR A 546 -9.55 6.68 12.08
C THR A 546 -8.84 5.73 11.12
N ASP A 547 -8.10 4.75 11.64
CA ASP A 547 -7.39 3.76 10.83
C ASP A 547 -8.34 2.83 10.09
N ALA A 548 -9.40 2.37 10.75
CA ALA A 548 -10.42 1.54 10.11
C ALA A 548 -11.03 2.28 8.92
N ILE A 549 -11.48 3.53 9.10
CA ILE A 549 -12.11 4.30 8.03
C ILE A 549 -11.12 4.71 6.93
N ARG A 550 -9.85 4.98 7.26
CA ARG A 550 -8.83 5.21 6.23
C ARG A 550 -8.58 3.96 5.38
N LYS A 551 -8.60 2.76 5.98
CA LYS A 551 -8.45 1.48 5.27
C LYS A 551 -9.69 1.14 4.45
N THR A 552 -10.88 1.49 4.93
CA THR A 552 -12.17 1.14 4.33
C THR A 552 -13.11 2.36 4.24
N PRO A 553 -12.77 3.37 3.39
CA PRO A 553 -13.49 4.65 3.35
C PRO A 553 -14.93 4.55 2.83
N ASN A 554 -15.29 3.43 2.18
CA ASN A 554 -16.64 3.10 1.76
C ASN A 554 -17.13 1.85 2.51
N CYS A 555 -17.78 2.08 3.64
CA CYS A 555 -18.23 1.00 4.53
C CYS A 555 -19.56 1.35 5.21
N VAL A 556 -20.22 0.32 5.75
CA VAL A 556 -21.20 0.50 6.82
C VAL A 556 -20.43 0.50 8.15
N LEU A 557 -20.41 1.63 8.85
CA LEU A 557 -19.85 1.74 10.19
C LEU A 557 -20.95 1.49 11.22
N LEU A 558 -20.86 0.39 11.95
CA LEU A 558 -21.80 0.01 13.00
C LEU A 558 -21.21 0.25 14.38
N LEU A 559 -21.83 1.15 15.15
CA LEU A 559 -21.55 1.39 16.56
C LEU A 559 -22.66 0.76 17.40
N ASP A 560 -22.39 -0.44 17.95
CA ASP A 560 -23.39 -1.21 18.70
C ASP A 560 -23.49 -0.68 20.14
N GLU A 561 -24.71 -0.58 20.68
CA GLU A 561 -25.00 -0.17 22.08
C GLU A 561 -24.48 1.23 22.46
N ILE A 562 -24.72 2.23 21.61
CA ILE A 562 -24.18 3.59 21.77
C ILE A 562 -24.50 4.23 23.13
N GLU A 563 -25.62 3.88 23.76
CA GLU A 563 -25.98 4.38 25.09
C GLU A 563 -24.98 4.01 26.20
N LYS A 564 -24.12 3.01 25.96
CA LYS A 564 -23.06 2.59 26.90
C LYS A 564 -21.77 3.37 26.72
N ALA A 565 -21.59 4.05 25.59
CA ALA A 565 -20.38 4.80 25.28
C ALA A 565 -20.13 5.94 26.30
N HIS A 566 -18.86 6.24 26.53
CA HIS A 566 -18.47 7.44 27.24
C HIS A 566 -18.96 8.72 26.53
N ALA A 567 -19.25 9.78 27.30
CA ALA A 567 -19.78 11.04 26.79
C ALA A 567 -18.92 11.68 25.67
N ASP A 568 -17.59 11.51 25.74
CA ASP A 568 -16.66 12.06 24.75
C ASP A 568 -16.93 11.52 23.33
N ILE A 569 -17.36 10.25 23.20
CA ILE A 569 -17.68 9.63 21.90
C ILE A 569 -18.77 10.40 21.18
N TYR A 570 -19.78 10.90 21.91
CA TYR A 570 -20.86 11.68 21.32
C TYR A 570 -20.35 12.97 20.66
N ASN A 571 -19.35 13.64 21.25
CA ASN A 571 -18.78 14.86 20.68
C ASN A 571 -18.05 14.58 19.36
N ILE A 572 -17.36 13.43 19.29
CA ILE A 572 -16.70 12.98 18.05
C ILE A 572 -17.73 12.63 16.99
N LEU A 573 -18.80 11.94 17.36
CA LEU A 573 -19.86 11.58 16.41
C LEU A 573 -20.57 12.82 15.88
N LEU A 574 -20.77 13.86 16.69
CA LEU A 574 -21.25 15.16 16.21
C LEU A 574 -20.32 15.74 15.14
N GLN A 575 -19.00 15.75 15.39
CA GLN A 575 -18.01 16.21 14.40
C GLN A 575 -18.07 15.38 13.11
N VAL A 576 -18.18 14.05 13.23
CA VAL A 576 -18.28 13.14 12.08
C VAL A 576 -19.56 13.38 11.28
N MET A 577 -20.70 13.55 11.93
CA MET A 577 -21.98 13.83 11.25
C MET A 577 -22.02 15.20 10.57
N ASP A 578 -21.23 16.16 11.06
CA ASP A 578 -21.23 17.54 10.57
C ASP A 578 -20.26 17.77 9.42
N TYR A 579 -19.05 17.22 9.53
CA TYR A 579 -17.95 17.51 8.64
C TYR A 579 -17.43 16.29 7.89
N ALA A 580 -18.00 15.11 8.17
CA ALA A 580 -17.59 13.83 7.61
C ALA A 580 -16.07 13.61 7.70
N ARG A 581 -15.43 14.15 8.74
CA ARG A 581 -13.98 14.10 8.93
C ARG A 581 -13.67 13.93 10.41
N LEU A 582 -12.75 13.00 10.67
CA LEU A 582 -12.14 12.83 11.98
C LEU A 582 -10.63 12.92 11.84
N THR A 583 -9.98 13.63 12.75
CA THR A 583 -8.53 13.74 12.77
C THR A 583 -8.01 13.05 14.02
N ASP A 584 -7.02 12.17 13.87
CA ASP A 584 -6.37 11.52 14.99
C ASP A 584 -5.33 12.43 15.69
N ASN A 585 -4.69 11.91 16.72
CA ASN A 585 -3.64 12.57 17.49
C ASN A 585 -2.31 12.79 16.72
N LYS A 586 -2.11 12.09 15.59
CA LYS A 586 -0.98 12.23 14.67
C LYS A 586 -1.26 13.23 13.54
N GLY A 587 -2.47 13.78 13.48
CA GLY A 587 -2.91 14.67 12.41
C GLY A 587 -3.40 13.95 11.16
N GLN A 588 -3.52 12.62 11.19
CA GLN A 588 -4.08 11.84 10.09
C GLN A 588 -5.59 12.05 10.04
N LYS A 589 -6.12 12.25 8.84
CA LYS A 589 -7.53 12.53 8.60
C LYS A 589 -8.21 11.29 8.04
N ALA A 590 -9.34 10.91 8.64
CA ALA A 590 -10.26 9.90 8.13
C ALA A 590 -11.50 10.58 7.53
N ASP A 591 -11.89 10.13 6.34
CA ASP A 591 -13.01 10.69 5.58
C ASP A 591 -14.24 9.78 5.66
N PHE A 592 -15.36 10.32 6.14
CA PHE A 592 -16.61 9.63 6.37
C PHE A 592 -17.66 9.94 5.31
N ARG A 593 -17.36 10.72 4.25
CA ARG A 593 -18.36 11.14 3.23
C ARG A 593 -19.02 9.95 2.53
N ASN A 594 -18.29 8.84 2.39
CA ASN A 594 -18.80 7.60 1.78
C ASN A 594 -19.20 6.54 2.82
N VAL A 595 -19.33 6.91 4.10
CA VAL A 595 -19.66 5.98 5.19
C VAL A 595 -21.15 6.04 5.52
N VAL A 596 -21.78 4.87 5.65
CA VAL A 596 -23.10 4.72 6.27
C VAL A 596 -22.90 4.49 7.76
N LEU A 597 -23.12 5.52 8.56
CA LEU A 597 -23.01 5.48 10.02
C LEU A 597 -24.31 4.94 10.62
N ILE A 598 -24.24 3.78 11.27
CA ILE A 598 -25.35 3.15 11.99
C ILE A 598 -24.97 3.03 13.46
N MET A 599 -25.81 3.57 14.33
CA MET A 599 -25.69 3.41 15.77
C MET A 599 -26.86 2.59 16.26
N THR A 600 -26.65 1.60 17.11
CA THR A 600 -27.75 0.85 17.73
C THR A 600 -27.94 1.26 19.17
N SER A 601 -29.19 1.25 19.63
CA SER A 601 -29.51 1.46 21.02
C SER A 601 -30.63 0.56 21.52
N ASN A 602 -30.49 0.10 22.76
CA ASN A 602 -31.55 -0.57 23.50
C ASN A 602 -32.39 0.41 24.35
N ALA A 603 -32.08 1.71 24.30
CA ALA A 603 -32.80 2.74 25.03
C ALA A 603 -34.30 2.73 24.66
N GLY A 604 -35.17 2.73 25.68
CA GLY A 604 -36.62 2.74 25.49
C GLY A 604 -37.31 1.38 25.45
N ALA A 605 -36.59 0.28 25.26
CA ALA A 605 -37.19 -1.06 25.20
C ALA A 605 -37.89 -1.49 26.52
N GLN A 606 -37.28 -1.18 27.67
CA GLN A 606 -37.83 -1.51 28.99
C GLN A 606 -39.06 -0.68 29.39
N PHE A 607 -39.22 0.52 28.82
CA PHE A 607 -40.32 1.42 29.14
C PHE A 607 -41.50 1.27 28.17
N ALA A 608 -41.23 0.89 26.91
CA ALA A 608 -42.27 0.57 25.93
C ALA A 608 -43.12 -0.66 26.33
N SER A 609 -42.54 -1.61 27.09
CA SER A 609 -43.28 -2.74 27.65
C SER A 609 -44.21 -2.34 28.79
N GLN A 610 -43.84 -1.33 29.59
CA GLN A 610 -44.63 -0.81 30.72
C GLN A 610 -45.79 0.10 30.28
N ALA A 611 -45.71 0.72 29.10
CA ALA A 611 -46.76 1.61 28.59
C ALA A 611 -48.13 0.91 28.37
N ASN A 612 -48.16 -0.43 28.32
CA ASN A 612 -49.41 -1.21 28.19
C ASN A 612 -50.15 -1.47 29.53
N VAL A 613 -49.63 -1.02 30.68
CA VAL A 613 -50.16 -1.40 32.02
C VAL A 613 -50.94 -0.26 32.72
N GLY A 614 -51.46 0.73 31.97
CA GLY A 614 -52.18 1.88 32.57
C GLY A 614 -53.41 2.35 31.79
N PHE A 615 -54.45 2.77 32.52
CA PHE A 615 -55.77 3.24 32.02
C PHE A 615 -55.76 4.62 31.33
N ALA A 616 -54.61 5.15 30.92
CA ALA A 616 -54.54 6.46 30.26
C ALA A 616 -53.36 6.55 29.28
N SER A 617 -53.62 6.38 27.98
CA SER A 617 -53.17 7.25 26.87
C SER A 617 -53.17 6.52 25.52
N ASN A 618 -53.68 7.18 24.47
CA ASN A 618 -53.68 6.73 23.06
C ASN A 618 -52.30 6.84 22.39
N VAL A 619 -51.20 6.72 23.14
CA VAL A 619 -49.84 6.92 22.62
C VAL A 619 -49.34 5.60 22.05
N SER A 620 -48.90 5.61 20.79
CA SER A 620 -48.33 4.41 20.17
C SER A 620 -47.02 4.02 20.86
N ARG A 621 -46.71 2.72 20.93
CA ARG A 621 -45.45 2.22 21.51
C ARG A 621 -44.19 2.87 20.91
N GLY A 622 -44.24 3.20 19.61
CA GLY A 622 -43.16 3.93 18.94
C GLY A 622 -42.97 5.34 19.49
N GLU A 623 -44.05 6.08 19.75
CA GLU A 623 -43.99 7.41 20.36
C GLU A 623 -43.46 7.35 21.79
N ALA A 624 -43.88 6.36 22.59
CA ALA A 624 -43.36 6.14 23.93
C ALA A 624 -41.85 5.85 23.92
N MET A 625 -41.38 5.04 22.96
CA MET A 625 -39.95 4.78 22.76
C MET A 625 -39.19 6.05 22.37
N MET A 626 -39.74 6.87 21.47
CA MET A 626 -39.13 8.13 21.05
C MET A 626 -39.03 9.17 22.18
N VAL A 627 -39.99 9.19 23.11
CA VAL A 627 -39.88 10.01 24.33
C VAL A 627 -38.65 9.60 25.15
N GLN A 628 -38.39 8.30 25.28
CA GLN A 628 -37.22 7.82 26.01
C GLN A 628 -35.92 8.09 25.26
N VAL A 629 -35.89 7.90 23.93
CA VAL A 629 -34.75 8.27 23.09
C VAL A 629 -34.37 9.74 23.29
N LYS A 630 -35.35 10.65 23.32
CA LYS A 630 -35.13 12.09 23.58
C LYS A 630 -34.64 12.41 25.00
N LYS A 631 -34.78 11.48 25.96
CA LYS A 631 -34.20 11.61 27.31
C LYS A 631 -32.78 11.08 27.36
N THR A 632 -32.48 10.00 26.65
CA THR A 632 -31.15 9.38 26.62
C THR A 632 -30.18 10.17 25.74
N PHE A 633 -30.63 10.61 24.58
CA PHE A 633 -29.81 11.34 23.60
C PHE A 633 -30.19 12.81 23.59
N LYS A 634 -29.17 13.69 23.65
CA LYS A 634 -29.39 15.14 23.59
C LYS A 634 -30.04 15.52 22.26
N PRO A 635 -30.91 16.56 22.23
CA PRO A 635 -31.54 17.02 20.99
C PRO A 635 -30.54 17.34 19.88
N GLU A 636 -29.39 17.90 20.24
CA GLU A 636 -28.28 18.19 19.32
C GLU A 636 -27.84 16.96 18.53
N PHE A 637 -27.72 15.81 19.18
CA PHE A 637 -27.34 14.55 18.55
C PHE A 637 -28.42 14.02 17.61
N ILE A 638 -29.68 14.03 18.07
CA ILE A 638 -30.81 13.53 17.29
C ILE A 638 -31.01 14.35 16.00
N ASN A 639 -30.83 15.67 16.09
CA ASN A 639 -31.02 16.58 14.95
C ASN A 639 -29.95 16.44 13.86
N ARG A 640 -28.82 15.75 14.11
CA ARG A 640 -27.80 15.44 13.09
C ARG A 640 -28.04 14.13 12.36
N LEU A 641 -28.95 13.29 12.86
CA LEU A 641 -29.26 12.01 12.25
C LEU A 641 -30.08 12.21 10.97
N SER A 642 -29.75 11.47 9.92
CA SER A 642 -30.57 11.32 8.72
C SER A 642 -31.91 10.65 9.05
N ALA A 643 -31.91 9.66 9.95
CA ALA A 643 -33.12 8.98 10.40
C ALA A 643 -32.96 8.34 11.79
N THR A 644 -34.04 8.34 12.58
CA THR A 644 -34.18 7.45 13.74
C THR A 644 -35.08 6.29 13.34
N VAL A 645 -34.57 5.07 13.36
CA VAL A 645 -35.26 3.86 12.90
C VAL A 645 -35.71 3.04 14.09
N VAL A 646 -37.02 2.90 14.26
CA VAL A 646 -37.63 2.18 15.38
C VAL A 646 -37.89 0.73 15.00
N PHE A 647 -37.34 -0.20 15.76
CA PHE A 647 -37.52 -1.64 15.62
C PHE A 647 -38.60 -2.14 16.57
N ARG A 648 -39.48 -2.99 16.05
CA ARG A 648 -40.60 -3.56 16.80
C ARG A 648 -40.17 -4.81 17.56
N ASP A 649 -40.93 -5.14 18.61
CA ASP A 649 -40.78 -6.40 19.33
C ASP A 649 -40.92 -7.60 18.37
N MET A 650 -40.28 -8.71 18.71
CA MET A 650 -40.43 -9.96 17.98
C MET A 650 -41.83 -10.54 18.24
N ASP A 651 -42.62 -10.70 17.19
CA ASP A 651 -43.88 -11.43 17.23
C ASP A 651 -43.68 -12.92 16.92
N GLU A 652 -44.72 -13.72 17.14
CA GLU A 652 -44.68 -15.17 16.92
C GLU A 652 -44.41 -15.52 15.45
N ALA A 653 -44.96 -14.72 14.51
CA ALA A 653 -44.73 -14.89 13.08
C ALA A 653 -43.25 -14.68 12.70
N MET A 654 -42.63 -13.61 13.20
CA MET A 654 -41.21 -13.33 13.04
C MET A 654 -40.36 -14.44 13.67
N ALA A 655 -40.70 -14.87 14.88
CA ALA A 655 -40.00 -15.94 15.57
C ALA A 655 -40.03 -17.26 14.80
N HIS A 656 -41.17 -17.61 14.21
CA HIS A 656 -41.33 -18.80 13.36
C HIS A 656 -40.44 -18.71 12.10
N LEU A 657 -40.44 -17.57 11.40
CA LEU A 657 -39.57 -17.35 10.25
C LEU A 657 -38.08 -17.43 10.59
N ILE A 658 -37.70 -16.91 11.77
CA ILE A 658 -36.32 -17.00 12.27
C ILE A 658 -35.95 -18.44 12.56
N LEU A 659 -36.79 -19.20 13.28
CA LEU A 659 -36.56 -20.61 13.57
C LEU A 659 -36.35 -21.39 12.27
N LYS A 660 -37.24 -21.21 11.29
CA LYS A 660 -37.13 -21.85 9.98
C LYS A 660 -35.81 -21.52 9.27
N LYS A 661 -35.37 -20.25 9.29
CA LYS A 661 -34.07 -19.83 8.73
C LYS A 661 -32.90 -20.53 9.44
N LYS A 662 -32.94 -20.63 10.77
CA LYS A 662 -31.88 -21.28 11.56
C LYS A 662 -31.83 -22.79 11.35
N ILE A 663 -32.98 -23.45 11.28
CA ILE A 663 -33.07 -24.88 10.95
C ILE A 663 -32.55 -25.14 9.53
N LYS A 664 -32.90 -24.29 8.55
CA LYS A 664 -32.36 -24.40 7.19
C LYS A 664 -30.83 -24.27 7.15
N ALA A 665 -30.26 -23.34 7.92
CA ALA A 665 -28.81 -23.21 8.04
C ALA A 665 -28.17 -24.47 8.66
N LEU A 666 -28.80 -25.05 9.69
CA LEU A 666 -28.35 -26.31 10.28
C LEU A 666 -28.47 -27.49 9.28
N GLN A 667 -29.56 -27.57 8.52
CA GLN A 667 -29.74 -28.56 7.46
C GLN A 667 -28.62 -28.48 6.42
N GLN A 668 -28.22 -27.27 6.01
CA GLN A 668 -27.10 -27.08 5.07
C GLN A 668 -25.76 -27.57 5.65
N GLN A 669 -25.50 -27.31 6.94
CA GLN A 669 -24.30 -27.80 7.62
C GLN A 669 -24.27 -29.34 7.71
N LEU A 670 -25.43 -29.96 7.93
CA LEU A 670 -25.57 -31.41 8.00
C LEU A 670 -25.51 -32.09 6.63
N ALA A 671 -26.02 -31.43 5.59
CA ALA A 671 -25.96 -31.92 4.21
C ALA A 671 -24.52 -32.11 3.73
N ALA A 672 -23.58 -31.24 4.15
CA ALA A 672 -22.15 -31.41 3.88
C ALA A 672 -21.56 -32.70 4.48
N ARG A 673 -22.26 -33.32 5.43
CA ARG A 673 -21.92 -34.60 6.06
C ARG A 673 -22.89 -35.73 5.66
N ASN A 674 -23.63 -35.55 4.56
CA ASN A 674 -24.64 -36.48 4.04
C ASN A 674 -25.76 -36.81 5.04
N VAL A 675 -26.10 -35.88 5.95
CA VAL A 675 -27.22 -36.03 6.89
C VAL A 675 -28.37 -35.12 6.49
N GLU A 676 -29.54 -35.69 6.26
CA GLU A 676 -30.79 -34.96 5.97
C GLU A 676 -31.60 -34.81 7.27
N LEU A 677 -31.84 -33.57 7.70
CA LEU A 677 -32.59 -33.27 8.92
C LEU A 677 -34.02 -32.81 8.59
N THR A 678 -35.01 -33.45 9.19
CA THR A 678 -36.43 -33.06 9.13
C THR A 678 -37.01 -32.95 10.54
N LEU A 679 -37.77 -31.89 10.80
CA LEU A 679 -38.51 -31.71 12.05
C LEU A 679 -40.00 -31.91 11.78
N ASP A 680 -40.71 -32.56 12.69
CA ASP A 680 -42.18 -32.57 12.66
C ASP A 680 -42.77 -31.26 13.23
N ALA A 681 -44.07 -31.03 12.98
CA ALA A 681 -44.75 -29.80 13.40
C ALA A 681 -44.77 -29.61 14.92
N ALA A 682 -44.79 -30.71 15.68
CA ALA A 682 -44.78 -30.68 17.15
C ALA A 682 -43.40 -30.28 17.69
N ALA A 683 -42.32 -30.81 17.13
CA ALA A 683 -40.95 -30.43 17.46
C ALA A 683 -40.65 -28.97 17.08
N GLU A 684 -41.10 -28.52 15.92
CA GLU A 684 -40.95 -27.12 15.50
C GLU A 684 -41.69 -26.18 16.46
N SER A 685 -42.93 -26.51 16.82
CA SER A 685 -43.74 -25.74 17.77
C SER A 685 -43.14 -25.73 19.18
N HIS A 686 -42.54 -26.84 19.62
CA HIS A 686 -41.86 -26.95 20.90
C HIS A 686 -40.58 -26.10 20.96
N LEU A 687 -39.75 -26.16 19.91
CA LEU A 687 -38.56 -25.31 19.77
C LEU A 687 -38.93 -23.82 19.73
N LEU A 688 -40.00 -23.47 19.01
CA LEU A 688 -40.51 -22.11 18.94
C LEU A 688 -40.93 -21.61 20.33
N ARG A 689 -41.66 -22.41 21.10
CA ARG A 689 -42.09 -22.06 22.47
C ARG A 689 -40.91 -21.83 23.40
N LEU A 690 -39.88 -22.69 23.34
CA LEU A 690 -38.68 -22.54 24.16
C LEU A 690 -37.83 -21.33 23.76
N GLY A 691 -37.74 -21.04 22.47
CA GLY A 691 -36.91 -19.95 21.95
C GLY A 691 -37.61 -18.59 21.93
N PHE A 692 -38.94 -18.55 21.98
CA PHE A 692 -39.72 -17.31 21.95
C PHE A 692 -39.74 -16.67 23.35
N THR A 693 -38.73 -15.84 23.63
CA THR A 693 -38.71 -15.02 24.84
C THR A 693 -38.76 -13.53 24.48
N PRO A 694 -39.68 -12.75 25.09
CA PRO A 694 -39.75 -11.30 24.87
C PRO A 694 -38.46 -10.54 25.25
N LEU A 695 -37.65 -11.12 26.15
CA LEU A 695 -36.51 -10.44 26.77
C LEU A 695 -35.19 -10.58 26.00
N TYR A 696 -35.03 -11.65 25.23
CA TYR A 696 -33.76 -12.00 24.58
C TYR A 696 -33.87 -12.17 23.05
N GLY A 697 -35.09 -12.14 22.51
CA GLY A 697 -35.35 -12.11 21.08
C GLY A 697 -34.79 -13.32 20.33
N ALA A 698 -34.32 -13.10 19.10
CA ALA A 698 -33.80 -14.15 18.22
C ALA A 698 -32.55 -14.88 18.76
N ARG A 699 -31.85 -14.31 19.76
CA ARG A 699 -30.62 -14.92 20.33
C ARG A 699 -30.92 -16.19 21.13
N GLU A 700 -32.12 -16.32 21.71
CA GLU A 700 -32.49 -17.55 22.41
C GLU A 700 -32.75 -18.71 21.46
N MET A 701 -33.16 -18.45 20.22
CA MET A 701 -33.34 -19.51 19.22
C MET A 701 -32.03 -20.27 18.97
N ASP A 702 -30.91 -19.57 18.87
CA ASP A 702 -29.60 -20.21 18.70
C ASP A 702 -29.21 -21.05 19.92
N ARG A 703 -29.51 -20.56 21.13
CA ARG A 703 -29.25 -21.28 22.39
C ARG A 703 -30.11 -22.53 22.50
N VAL A 704 -31.40 -22.43 22.20
CA VAL A 704 -32.35 -23.56 22.24
C VAL A 704 -31.96 -24.62 21.21
N ILE A 705 -31.64 -24.24 19.97
CA ILE A 705 -31.15 -25.19 18.96
C ILE A 705 -29.83 -25.84 19.41
N ALA A 706 -28.90 -25.07 19.98
CA ALA A 706 -27.63 -25.60 20.45
C ALA A 706 -27.77 -26.53 21.66
N ALA A 707 -28.72 -26.27 22.55
CA ALA A 707 -28.95 -27.06 23.77
C ALA A 707 -29.81 -28.30 23.50
N GLN A 708 -30.85 -28.19 22.68
CA GLN A 708 -31.85 -29.24 22.50
C GLN A 708 -31.58 -30.10 21.26
N LEU A 709 -31.13 -29.50 20.15
CA LEU A 709 -31.06 -30.18 18.85
C LEU A 709 -29.65 -30.69 18.51
N LYS A 710 -28.63 -29.84 18.68
CA LYS A 710 -27.25 -30.19 18.32
C LYS A 710 -26.68 -31.40 19.10
N PRO A 711 -26.94 -31.59 20.40
CA PRO A 711 -26.40 -32.73 21.14
C PRO A 711 -26.96 -34.07 20.66
N LEU A 712 -28.26 -34.11 20.34
CA LEU A 712 -28.92 -35.31 19.78
C LEU A 712 -28.28 -35.72 18.45
N LEU A 713 -28.09 -34.75 17.56
CA LEU A 713 -27.46 -34.98 16.26
C LEU A 713 -25.99 -35.38 16.40
N THR A 714 -25.24 -34.67 17.26
CA THR A 714 -23.81 -34.93 17.48
C THR A 714 -23.57 -36.35 18.00
N ARG A 715 -24.39 -36.81 18.95
CA ARG A 715 -24.31 -38.16 19.50
C ARG A 715 -24.53 -39.23 18.43
N GLU A 716 -25.57 -39.09 17.61
CA GLU A 716 -25.87 -40.07 16.55
C GLU A 716 -24.84 -40.02 15.40
N MET A 717 -24.28 -38.86 15.11
CA MET A 717 -23.24 -38.70 14.08
C MET A 717 -21.88 -39.25 14.52
N LEU A 718 -21.51 -39.12 15.79
CA LEU A 718 -20.23 -39.61 16.30
C LEU A 718 -20.28 -41.07 16.74
N PHE A 719 -21.38 -41.51 17.33
CA PHE A 719 -21.48 -42.83 17.99
C PHE A 719 -22.57 -43.73 17.42
N GLY A 720 -23.59 -43.16 16.78
CA GLY A 720 -24.80 -43.86 16.37
C GLY A 720 -24.92 -44.14 14.87
N LYS A 721 -26.16 -44.15 14.38
CA LYS A 721 -26.52 -44.63 13.04
C LYS A 721 -26.20 -43.62 11.92
N LEU A 722 -25.99 -42.35 12.26
CA LEU A 722 -25.69 -41.28 11.31
C LEU A 722 -24.20 -41.12 10.97
N LYS A 723 -23.33 -42.04 11.44
CA LYS A 723 -21.87 -42.03 11.16
C LYS A 723 -21.50 -41.97 9.69
N LYS A 724 -22.33 -42.56 8.82
CA LYS A 724 -22.11 -42.62 7.36
C LYS A 724 -23.08 -41.72 6.59
N GLY A 725 -23.76 -40.80 7.26
CA GLY A 725 -24.91 -40.07 6.71
C GLY A 725 -26.24 -40.80 6.95
N GLY A 726 -27.33 -40.22 6.46
CA GLY A 726 -28.69 -40.78 6.60
C GLY A 726 -29.75 -39.72 6.88
N LYS A 727 -30.97 -40.17 7.19
CA LYS A 727 -32.10 -39.29 7.53
C LYS A 727 -32.26 -39.18 9.04
N ALA A 728 -32.49 -37.97 9.52
CA ALA A 728 -32.63 -37.63 10.92
C ALA A 728 -33.97 -36.91 11.12
N ILE A 729 -34.93 -37.57 11.76
CA ILE A 729 -36.27 -37.05 12.00
C ILE A 729 -36.39 -36.67 13.47
N VAL A 730 -36.68 -35.41 13.76
CA VAL A 730 -36.83 -34.92 15.14
C VAL A 730 -38.32 -34.84 15.47
N LYS A 731 -38.70 -35.44 16.61
CA LYS A 731 -40.07 -35.52 17.12
C LYS A 731 -40.11 -35.12 18.59
N THR A 732 -41.31 -34.87 19.12
CA THR A 732 -41.55 -34.69 20.57
C THR A 732 -42.04 -35.97 21.22
N GLN A 733 -41.57 -36.28 22.43
CA GLN A 733 -42.08 -37.37 23.26
C GLN A 733 -42.75 -36.79 24.53
N GLY A 734 -44.05 -37.08 24.71
CA GLY A 734 -44.90 -36.60 25.82
C GLY A 734 -46.38 -36.99 25.61
N HIS A 735 -47.20 -37.07 26.67
CA HIS A 735 -48.60 -37.51 26.60
C HIS A 735 -49.48 -36.45 25.89
N GLU A 736 -50.37 -36.87 24.99
CA GLU A 736 -51.44 -36.02 24.44
C GLU A 736 -52.71 -36.13 25.32
N PRO A 737 -53.45 -35.04 25.54
CA PRO A 737 -53.23 -33.67 25.05
C PRO A 737 -52.32 -32.84 25.98
N PRO A 738 -51.51 -31.91 25.44
CA PRO A 738 -50.65 -31.05 26.23
C PRO A 738 -51.47 -29.96 26.96
N THR A 739 -51.34 -29.89 28.28
CA THR A 739 -51.82 -28.73 29.07
C THR A 739 -50.79 -27.59 29.05
N PRO A 740 -51.18 -26.34 29.35
CA PRO A 740 -50.29 -25.18 29.31
C PRO A 740 -49.06 -25.26 30.23
N ASP A 741 -49.10 -26.12 31.26
CA ASP A 741 -48.06 -26.26 32.30
C ASP A 741 -47.15 -27.50 32.12
N ASP A 742 -47.26 -28.22 31.00
CA ASP A 742 -46.55 -29.49 30.83
C ASP A 742 -45.05 -29.29 30.51
N THR A 743 -44.21 -29.48 31.52
CA THR A 743 -42.74 -29.28 31.47
C THR A 743 -41.96 -30.52 31.03
N ASN A 744 -42.64 -31.63 30.72
CA ASN A 744 -42.02 -32.92 30.42
C ASN A 744 -41.95 -33.30 28.92
N VAL A 745 -42.14 -32.34 28.00
CA VAL A 745 -41.98 -32.61 26.56
C VAL A 745 -40.48 -32.60 26.21
N GLN A 746 -39.97 -33.72 25.70
CA GLN A 746 -38.56 -33.86 25.26
C GLN A 746 -38.47 -34.07 23.75
N LEU A 747 -37.42 -33.51 23.12
CA LEU A 747 -37.09 -33.81 21.73
C LEU A 747 -36.36 -35.15 21.62
N VAL A 748 -36.79 -35.98 20.67
CA VAL A 748 -36.20 -37.28 20.38
C VAL A 748 -35.82 -37.33 18.91
N LEU A 749 -34.68 -37.97 18.64
CA LEU A 749 -34.16 -38.17 17.30
C LEU A 749 -34.48 -39.59 16.81
N GLU A 750 -35.30 -39.70 15.77
CA GLU A 750 -35.56 -40.93 15.05
C GLU A 750 -34.68 -41.00 13.81
N VAL A 751 -33.92 -42.09 13.69
CA VAL A 751 -33.07 -42.36 12.53
C VAL A 751 -33.66 -43.58 11.80
N PRO A 752 -34.40 -43.38 10.69
CA PRO A 752 -34.91 -44.48 9.87
C PRO A 752 -33.75 -45.35 9.38
N LYS A 753 -34.02 -46.65 9.21
CA LYS A 753 -33.04 -47.60 8.67
C LYS A 753 -32.67 -47.30 7.23
#